data_AF-A0AAN6UET1-F1
#
_entry.id   AF-A0AAN6UET1-F1
#
_cell.length_a   1.000
_cell.length_b   1.000
_cell.length_c   1.000
_cell.angle_alpha   90.00
_cell.angle_beta   90.00
_cell.angle_gamma   90.00
#
_symmetry.space_group_name_H-M   'P 1'
#
loop_
_entity.id
_entity.type
_entity.pdbx_description
1 polymer ?
#
loop_
_entity_poly.entity_id
_entity_poly.type
_entity_poly.pdbx_seq_one_letter_code
_entity_poly.pdbx_strand_id
1 'polypeptide(L)'
;MSQFRGLYLSLEEGITLTGVGLYAEPQSGAFIAPGDPRARWDDPGYGNPGEDQFGAMGYGEVNGRRGFVFHDACWSLVKQAYHPAPVPHERLFEVLDSLPIVMAGDSIDWGHDYGGLAILQDGTDYFPWEYLRFSDRQFRDGLSNIPYSANPLAISEVEEILAEAAQSPPSCSLRLSTAGRDPFNKLPEELCYIIAAHLPTSDVLNARRVSRSFWRTFDSQSFWASRFRGKSAGRSWLFEATRELENAGGIGHRDWRWLYRRTSDARLGRAARNRKRVWGLICHVVDILDLCWNELPSELPLPWRSPPSVSEEPTPAPSWVLVAGSIRGWGQDFSLLQKGCARLKIQRVAFSADGISRVAASTVRLGSSLYIAGLSLTATSGEVLTLGYRGGGSERSIHLPKPAITGFNVAVGLGGIHALQCISGTGADRQLSPWLGCPDDAPKTERLSGATTSGLSMVLEFGFDGLRMVSLAARQPTLPADHSLRCSAIWYPDVPNAKLNLNEGFLVAPQAYTSGYGPLFWTSFGGPGGVYLASLIKISVIGVIDRIDFTFNNEEVPAECRSFGRIGDRVDNEGDDSDEVVEFPIDGPGGEIVDRVELHQELFLEDSNAAGFLCREGLLAWFKMYTNRGRTCEVGRRSESHNRRVVRKAISAPLITGFYGAQYRYLGSGITLLGVITEPLLGTKD
;
A
#
# COMPACT_ATOMS: atom_id res chain seq x y z
N MET A 1 15.64 -23.77 6.48
CA MET A 1 15.32 -24.80 5.46
C MET A 1 16.16 -24.46 4.23
N SER A 2 16.93 -25.40 3.68
CA SER A 2 17.87 -25.12 2.57
C SER A 2 17.37 -25.55 1.19
N GLN A 3 16.28 -26.32 1.08
CA GLN A 3 15.76 -26.74 -0.23
C GLN A 3 14.82 -25.69 -0.83
N PHE A 4 14.97 -25.42 -2.12
CA PHE A 4 14.21 -24.40 -2.83
C PHE A 4 13.78 -24.85 -4.23
N ARG A 5 12.85 -24.10 -4.82
CA ARG A 5 12.50 -24.12 -6.24
C ARG A 5 12.53 -22.70 -6.78
N GLY A 6 12.93 -22.56 -8.04
CA GLY A 6 12.90 -21.31 -8.80
C GLY A 6 11.72 -21.24 -9.75
N LEU A 7 11.20 -20.04 -9.96
CA LEU A 7 10.34 -19.69 -11.08
C LEU A 7 11.05 -18.58 -11.85
N TYR A 8 11.60 -18.89 -13.03
CA TYR A 8 12.38 -17.95 -13.83
C TYR A 8 11.74 -17.69 -15.19
N LEU A 9 12.05 -16.54 -15.75
CA LEU A 9 11.79 -16.16 -17.13
C LEU A 9 13.09 -16.33 -17.93
N SER A 10 13.01 -17.04 -19.07
CA SER A 10 14.06 -17.08 -20.10
C SER A 10 13.49 -16.66 -21.45
N LEU A 11 14.35 -16.16 -22.33
CA LEU A 11 13.96 -15.75 -23.68
C LEU A 11 13.54 -16.93 -24.57
N GLU A 12 14.09 -18.12 -24.32
CA GLU A 12 13.88 -19.31 -25.15
C GLU A 12 12.67 -20.14 -24.71
N GLU A 13 12.49 -20.30 -23.39
CA GLU A 13 11.52 -21.23 -22.81
C GLU A 13 10.31 -20.50 -22.18
N GLY A 14 10.36 -19.17 -22.05
CA GLY A 14 9.36 -18.41 -21.32
C GLY A 14 9.48 -18.61 -19.81
N ILE A 15 8.34 -18.72 -19.13
CA ILE A 15 8.28 -18.84 -17.67
C ILE A 15 8.34 -20.33 -17.27
N THR A 16 9.40 -20.72 -16.58
CA THR A 16 9.70 -22.12 -16.24
C THR A 16 9.87 -22.30 -14.73
N LEU A 17 9.32 -23.41 -14.20
CA LEU A 17 9.52 -23.86 -12.82
C LEU A 17 10.67 -24.86 -12.77
N THR A 18 11.61 -24.70 -11.83
CA THR A 18 12.72 -25.64 -11.66
C THR A 18 12.33 -26.89 -10.87
N GLY A 19 13.20 -27.90 -10.93
CA GLY A 19 13.34 -28.96 -9.94
C GLY A 19 13.76 -28.43 -8.56
N VAL A 20 14.06 -29.33 -7.63
CA VAL A 20 14.46 -28.96 -6.27
C VAL A 20 15.96 -28.69 -6.21
N GLY A 21 16.34 -27.45 -5.91
CA GLY A 21 17.71 -27.05 -5.62
C GLY A 21 18.04 -27.13 -4.13
N LEU A 22 19.34 -27.09 -3.81
CA LEU A 22 19.85 -26.93 -2.45
C LEU A 22 20.59 -25.58 -2.34
N TYR A 23 20.15 -24.74 -1.42
CA TYR A 23 20.81 -23.49 -1.11
C TYR A 23 22.12 -23.78 -0.37
N ALA A 24 23.23 -23.52 -1.05
CA ALA A 24 24.58 -23.51 -0.51
C ALA A 24 25.17 -22.13 -0.85
N GLU A 25 24.91 -21.13 0.02
CA GLU A 25 25.37 -19.73 -0.03
C GLU A 25 26.13 -19.36 -1.32
N PRO A 26 25.42 -18.91 -2.37
CA PRO A 26 26.07 -18.62 -3.64
C PRO A 26 26.92 -17.35 -3.51
N GLN A 27 28.20 -17.45 -3.86
CA GLN A 27 28.98 -16.26 -4.18
C GLN A 27 28.27 -15.56 -5.35
N SER A 28 27.84 -14.31 -5.15
CA SER A 28 27.27 -13.43 -6.19
C SER A 28 25.78 -13.61 -6.56
N GLY A 29 24.95 -14.25 -5.70
CA GLY A 29 23.48 -14.18 -5.85
C GLY A 29 22.84 -15.06 -6.95
N ALA A 30 23.62 -15.97 -7.54
CA ALA A 30 23.14 -16.95 -8.52
C ALA A 30 22.55 -18.20 -7.85
N PHE A 31 21.34 -18.61 -8.24
CA PHE A 31 20.70 -19.83 -7.74
C PHE A 31 20.82 -20.95 -8.77
N ILE A 32 21.01 -22.19 -8.31
CA ILE A 32 21.13 -23.37 -9.18
C ILE A 32 20.13 -24.46 -8.81
N ALA A 33 19.36 -24.91 -9.79
CA ALA A 33 18.41 -26.00 -9.63
C ALA A 33 18.16 -26.69 -10.99
N PRO A 34 17.84 -28.00 -11.01
CA PRO A 34 17.56 -28.71 -12.24
C PRO A 34 16.46 -28.04 -13.07
N GLY A 35 16.61 -28.03 -14.40
CA GLY A 35 15.56 -27.53 -15.30
C GLY A 35 14.26 -28.34 -15.25
N ASP A 36 14.33 -29.67 -15.04
CA ASP A 36 13.15 -30.52 -14.92
C ASP A 36 12.44 -30.30 -13.57
N PRO A 37 11.16 -29.88 -13.55
CA PRO A 37 10.37 -29.72 -12.31
C PRO A 37 10.31 -30.96 -11.41
N ARG A 38 10.56 -32.15 -11.94
CA ARG A 38 10.54 -33.43 -11.20
C ARG A 38 11.90 -33.84 -10.66
N ALA A 39 12.99 -33.26 -11.15
CA ALA A 39 14.34 -33.59 -10.74
C ALA A 39 14.74 -32.89 -9.43
N ARG A 40 15.81 -33.38 -8.81
CA ARG A 40 16.36 -32.89 -7.56
C ARG A 40 17.88 -32.77 -7.62
N TRP A 41 18.42 -31.88 -6.80
CA TRP A 41 19.86 -31.66 -6.65
C TRP A 41 20.64 -32.91 -6.22
N ASP A 42 19.98 -33.88 -5.56
CA ASP A 42 20.54 -35.14 -5.06
C ASP A 42 20.27 -36.34 -5.99
N ASP A 43 19.71 -36.13 -7.18
CA ASP A 43 19.48 -37.21 -8.15
C ASP A 43 20.80 -37.75 -8.71
N PRO A 44 20.94 -39.08 -8.89
CA PRO A 44 22.15 -39.68 -9.45
C PRO A 44 22.52 -39.08 -10.82
N GLY A 45 23.73 -38.51 -10.93
CA GLY A 45 24.25 -37.91 -12.16
C GLY A 45 24.01 -36.41 -12.32
N TYR A 46 23.28 -35.77 -11.39
CA TYR A 46 23.11 -34.32 -11.40
C TYR A 46 24.30 -33.62 -10.72
N GLY A 47 25.15 -32.96 -11.52
CA GLY A 47 26.39 -32.32 -11.06
C GLY A 47 26.28 -30.84 -10.72
N ASN A 48 25.07 -30.27 -10.63
CA ASN A 48 24.83 -28.82 -10.54
C ASN A 48 25.58 -28.04 -11.65
N PRO A 49 25.22 -28.25 -12.92
CA PRO A 49 25.95 -27.65 -14.03
C PRO A 49 25.67 -26.14 -14.15
N GLY A 50 26.68 -25.37 -14.58
CA GLY A 50 26.61 -23.90 -14.59
C GLY A 50 25.47 -23.32 -15.43
N GLU A 51 25.03 -24.02 -16.48
CA GLU A 51 23.88 -23.63 -17.31
C GLU A 51 22.54 -23.60 -16.56
N ASP A 52 22.41 -24.33 -15.45
CA ASP A 52 21.20 -24.35 -14.63
C ASP A 52 21.09 -23.14 -13.69
N GLN A 53 22.08 -22.26 -13.69
CA GLN A 53 22.05 -21.05 -12.87
C GLN A 53 21.07 -20.01 -13.42
N PHE A 54 20.41 -19.32 -12.51
CA PHE A 54 19.55 -18.17 -12.78
C PHE A 54 19.68 -17.10 -11.68
N GLY A 55 19.44 -15.84 -12.05
CA GLY A 55 19.42 -14.73 -11.10
C GLY A 55 18.07 -14.64 -10.39
N ALA A 56 18.04 -14.26 -9.11
CA ALA A 56 16.78 -14.13 -8.37
C ALA A 56 16.73 -12.91 -7.43
N MET A 57 15.52 -12.49 -7.05
CA MET A 57 15.27 -11.59 -5.90
C MET A 57 16.08 -10.27 -5.85
N GLY A 58 16.36 -9.67 -7.01
CA GLY A 58 17.08 -8.39 -7.11
C GLY A 58 18.49 -8.51 -7.67
N TYR A 59 19.04 -9.72 -7.70
CA TYR A 59 20.22 -10.05 -8.50
C TYR A 59 19.84 -10.04 -9.98
N GLY A 60 20.71 -9.45 -10.82
CA GLY A 60 20.49 -9.32 -12.26
C GLY A 60 20.38 -10.68 -12.97
N GLU A 61 20.17 -10.64 -14.29
CA GLU A 61 20.08 -11.86 -15.08
C GLU A 61 21.39 -12.68 -15.05
N VAL A 62 21.26 -13.99 -14.82
CA VAL A 62 22.35 -14.97 -14.92
C VAL A 62 21.96 -15.97 -16.01
N ASN A 63 22.85 -16.22 -16.97
CA ASN A 63 22.57 -17.06 -18.15
C ASN A 63 21.31 -16.63 -18.93
N GLY A 64 20.99 -15.32 -18.94
CA GLY A 64 19.76 -14.80 -19.58
C GLY A 64 18.47 -15.19 -18.85
N ARG A 65 18.57 -15.59 -17.57
CA ARG A 65 17.44 -16.01 -16.72
C ARG A 65 17.32 -15.12 -15.49
N ARG A 66 16.10 -14.63 -15.23
CA ARG A 66 15.73 -13.90 -14.00
C ARG A 66 14.48 -14.51 -13.37
N GLY A 67 14.44 -14.58 -12.04
CA GLY A 67 13.32 -15.23 -11.38
C GLY A 67 13.16 -14.96 -9.89
N PHE A 68 12.35 -15.82 -9.28
CA PHE A 68 12.02 -15.80 -7.87
C PHE A 68 12.22 -17.19 -7.29
N VAL A 69 12.57 -17.27 -6.00
CA VAL A 69 12.79 -18.55 -5.32
C VAL A 69 11.83 -18.73 -4.16
N PHE A 70 11.48 -19.99 -3.90
CA PHE A 70 10.59 -20.40 -2.82
C PHE A 70 11.17 -21.60 -2.10
N HIS A 71 10.97 -21.69 -0.80
CA HIS A 71 11.21 -22.96 -0.09
C HIS A 71 10.34 -24.08 -0.72
N ASP A 72 10.92 -25.25 -0.96
CA ASP A 72 10.18 -26.39 -1.54
C ASP A 72 8.95 -26.79 -0.68
N ALA A 73 9.09 -26.67 0.64
CA ALA A 73 8.00 -26.87 1.59
C ALA A 73 6.84 -25.85 1.38
N CYS A 74 7.15 -24.57 1.20
CA CYS A 74 6.14 -23.54 0.93
C CYS A 74 5.50 -23.74 -0.44
N TRP A 75 6.28 -24.07 -1.47
CA TRP A 75 5.76 -24.40 -2.80
C TRP A 75 4.78 -25.58 -2.75
N SER A 76 5.10 -26.62 -1.97
CA SER A 76 4.22 -27.75 -1.76
C SER A 76 2.88 -27.35 -1.14
N LEU A 77 2.86 -26.39 -0.20
CA LEU A 77 1.62 -25.85 0.34
C LEU A 77 0.85 -25.00 -0.69
N VAL A 78 1.53 -24.23 -1.54
CA VAL A 78 0.89 -23.47 -2.64
C VAL A 78 0.18 -24.42 -3.61
N LYS A 79 0.81 -25.55 -3.97
CA LYS A 79 0.17 -26.60 -4.78
C LYS A 79 -1.10 -27.14 -4.13
N GLN A 80 -1.09 -27.34 -2.80
CA GLN A 80 -2.27 -27.82 -2.08
C GLN A 80 -3.39 -26.77 -2.06
N ALA A 81 -3.06 -25.48 -1.99
CA ALA A 81 -4.06 -24.42 -2.02
C ALA A 81 -4.76 -24.27 -3.39
N TYR A 82 -4.09 -24.66 -4.48
CA TYR A 82 -4.63 -24.67 -5.84
C TYR A 82 -5.30 -25.98 -6.25
N HIS A 83 -5.02 -27.08 -5.54
CA HIS A 83 -5.55 -28.40 -5.87
C HIS A 83 -7.10 -28.37 -6.04
N PRO A 84 -7.65 -29.01 -7.08
CA PRO A 84 -6.98 -29.87 -8.07
C PRO A 84 -6.38 -29.13 -9.27
N ALA A 85 -6.55 -27.81 -9.36
CA ALA A 85 -5.96 -27.01 -10.43
C ALA A 85 -4.43 -26.87 -10.25
N PRO A 86 -3.67 -26.71 -11.35
CA PRO A 86 -2.26 -26.34 -11.26
C PRO A 86 -2.10 -24.88 -10.82
N VAL A 87 -0.94 -24.58 -10.24
CA VAL A 87 -0.57 -23.19 -9.91
C VAL A 87 -0.35 -22.42 -11.22
N PRO A 88 -0.98 -21.24 -11.42
CA PRO A 88 -0.80 -20.47 -12.65
C PRO A 88 0.56 -19.76 -12.65
N HIS A 89 1.59 -20.40 -13.23
CA HIS A 89 2.97 -19.91 -13.22
C HIS A 89 3.13 -18.51 -13.83
N GLU A 90 2.52 -18.26 -14.99
CA GLU A 90 2.59 -16.95 -15.66
C GLU A 90 2.00 -15.84 -14.80
N ARG A 91 0.83 -16.10 -14.22
CA ARG A 91 0.13 -15.18 -13.32
C ARG A 91 0.95 -14.90 -12.06
N LEU A 92 1.55 -15.95 -11.48
CA LEU A 92 2.41 -15.81 -10.31
C LEU A 92 3.63 -14.96 -10.62
N PHE A 93 4.31 -15.22 -11.74
CA PHE A 93 5.47 -14.43 -12.15
C PHE A 93 5.10 -12.96 -12.35
N GLU A 94 3.99 -12.67 -13.04
CA GLU A 94 3.51 -11.30 -13.28
C GLU A 94 3.26 -10.54 -11.97
N VAL A 95 2.63 -11.19 -10.98
CA VAL A 95 2.40 -10.61 -9.65
C VAL A 95 3.73 -10.33 -8.95
N LEU A 96 4.66 -11.28 -8.94
CA LEU A 96 5.96 -11.13 -8.27
C LEU A 96 6.81 -10.03 -8.92
N ASP A 97 6.81 -9.93 -10.25
CA ASP A 97 7.53 -8.88 -10.99
C ASP A 97 6.97 -7.47 -10.72
N SER A 98 5.73 -7.39 -10.25
CA SER A 98 5.06 -6.14 -9.88
C SER A 98 5.39 -5.65 -8.47
N LEU A 99 5.85 -6.53 -7.59
CA LEU A 99 6.09 -6.22 -6.18
C LEU A 99 7.48 -5.59 -5.96
N PRO A 100 7.63 -4.66 -5.00
CA PRO A 100 8.93 -4.10 -4.65
C PRO A 100 9.86 -5.17 -4.08
N ILE A 101 11.15 -5.06 -4.38
CA ILE A 101 12.20 -5.89 -3.77
C ILE A 101 12.92 -5.03 -2.74
N VAL A 102 13.01 -5.52 -1.50
CA VAL A 102 13.69 -4.82 -0.40
C VAL A 102 15.18 -5.14 -0.47
N MET A 103 16.01 -4.13 -0.77
CA MET A 103 17.45 -4.30 -0.97
C MET A 103 18.21 -4.87 0.24
N ALA A 104 17.72 -4.65 1.45
CA ALA A 104 18.41 -5.08 2.67
C ALA A 104 18.25 -6.57 3.00
N GLY A 105 17.43 -7.33 2.25
CA GLY A 105 17.15 -8.72 2.63
C GLY A 105 16.62 -9.63 1.52
N ASP A 106 16.97 -9.36 0.25
CA ASP A 106 16.62 -10.17 -0.93
C ASP A 106 15.18 -10.72 -0.90
N SER A 107 14.22 -9.89 -0.48
CA SER A 107 12.85 -10.31 -0.21
C SER A 107 11.84 -9.42 -0.91
N ILE A 108 10.71 -10.04 -1.27
CA ILE A 108 9.61 -9.40 -1.98
C ILE A 108 8.66 -8.79 -0.97
N ASP A 109 8.43 -7.48 -1.04
CA ASP A 109 7.52 -6.82 -0.12
C ASP A 109 6.03 -7.06 -0.47
N TRP A 110 5.38 -7.87 0.36
CA TRP A 110 3.93 -8.14 0.29
C TRP A 110 3.07 -7.16 1.13
N GLY A 111 3.68 -6.14 1.72
CA GLY A 111 3.02 -5.10 2.52
C GLY A 111 2.62 -5.53 3.94
N HIS A 112 3.14 -6.67 4.42
CA HIS A 112 2.78 -7.25 5.72
C HIS A 112 3.99 -7.79 6.47
N ASP A 113 3.81 -8.06 7.76
CA ASP A 113 4.83 -8.58 8.68
C ASP A 113 5.19 -10.08 8.50
N TYR A 114 4.69 -10.70 7.42
CA TYR A 114 4.81 -12.14 7.13
C TYR A 114 4.27 -13.02 8.28
N GLY A 115 3.18 -12.59 8.91
CA GLY A 115 2.59 -13.31 10.04
C GLY A 115 3.45 -13.24 11.30
N GLY A 116 4.06 -12.08 11.53
CA GLY A 116 4.90 -11.75 12.69
C GLY A 116 6.38 -12.09 12.56
N LEU A 117 6.89 -12.41 11.36
CA LEU A 117 8.32 -12.67 11.13
C LEU A 117 9.12 -11.36 11.03
N ALA A 118 8.54 -10.31 10.46
CA ALA A 118 9.14 -8.99 10.44
C ALA A 118 8.52 -8.07 11.50
N ILE A 119 9.26 -7.06 11.95
CA ILE A 119 8.69 -5.94 12.70
C ILE A 119 8.28 -4.89 11.71
N LEU A 120 6.98 -4.55 11.67
CA LEU A 120 6.51 -3.32 11.06
C LEU A 120 6.74 -2.19 12.06
N GLN A 121 7.55 -1.21 11.71
CA GLN A 121 7.76 -0.04 12.57
C GLN A 121 6.47 0.78 12.68
N ASP A 122 6.27 1.38 13.85
CA ASP A 122 5.07 2.13 14.17
C ASP A 122 5.00 3.44 13.35
N GLY A 123 3.79 3.91 13.06
CA GLY A 123 3.53 5.10 12.25
C GLY A 123 3.99 6.44 12.85
N THR A 124 4.77 6.43 13.93
CA THR A 124 5.39 7.62 14.52
C THR A 124 6.64 8.03 13.75
N ASP A 125 7.36 7.06 13.21
CA ASP A 125 8.74 7.26 12.71
C ASP A 125 8.79 7.35 11.18
N TYR A 126 7.74 6.87 10.50
CA TYR A 126 7.60 6.89 9.06
C TYR A 126 6.21 7.39 8.65
N PHE A 127 6.13 7.93 7.43
CA PHE A 127 4.82 8.19 6.85
C PHE A 127 4.13 6.90 6.39
N PRO A 128 2.79 6.79 6.51
CA PRO A 128 2.09 5.56 6.18
C PRO A 128 2.27 5.05 4.74
N TRP A 129 2.61 5.93 3.78
CA TRP A 129 2.86 5.59 2.37
C TRP A 129 4.31 5.22 2.04
N GLU A 130 5.22 5.24 3.03
CA GLU A 130 6.62 4.87 2.86
C GLU A 130 6.81 3.37 3.11
N TYR A 131 7.68 2.75 2.29
CA TYR A 131 7.84 1.30 2.19
C TYR A 131 8.89 0.72 3.14
N LEU A 132 9.59 1.56 3.91
CA LEU A 132 10.54 1.11 4.92
C LEU A 132 9.80 0.74 6.19
N ARG A 133 9.26 -0.48 6.21
CA ARG A 133 8.63 -1.06 7.40
C ARG A 133 9.29 -2.34 7.87
N PHE A 134 10.49 -2.69 7.41
CA PHE A 134 11.08 -3.99 7.74
C PHE A 134 12.34 -3.82 8.56
N SER A 135 12.24 -4.06 9.87
CA SER A 135 13.38 -4.51 10.67
C SER A 135 13.22 -6.01 10.87
N ASP A 136 14.25 -6.79 10.54
CA ASP A 136 14.22 -8.23 10.75
C ASP A 136 14.15 -8.54 12.26
N ARG A 137 13.15 -9.30 12.71
CA ARG A 137 13.10 -9.78 14.11
C ARG A 137 14.31 -10.63 14.45
N GLN A 138 14.95 -11.26 13.46
CA GLN A 138 16.11 -12.13 13.65
C GLN A 138 17.26 -11.44 14.40
N PHE A 139 17.38 -10.12 14.30
CA PHE A 139 18.42 -9.37 15.00
C PHE A 139 18.07 -8.97 16.44
N ARG A 140 16.78 -8.87 16.81
CA ARG A 140 16.37 -8.38 18.14
C ARG A 140 16.05 -9.49 19.15
N ASP A 141 15.41 -10.57 18.72
CA ASP A 141 14.95 -11.63 19.63
C ASP A 141 15.62 -12.97 19.29
N GLY A 142 16.52 -13.42 20.17
CA GLY A 142 17.34 -14.64 19.99
C GLY A 142 16.59 -15.85 19.38
N LEU A 143 17.26 -16.47 18.40
CA LEU A 143 16.83 -17.51 17.45
C LEU A 143 16.07 -18.76 18.00
N SER A 144 15.93 -18.96 19.30
CA SER A 144 15.61 -20.29 19.87
C SER A 144 14.13 -20.53 20.21
N ASN A 145 13.29 -19.49 20.28
CA ASN A 145 11.89 -19.60 20.77
C ASN A 145 10.78 -19.30 19.75
N ILE A 146 11.14 -19.03 18.49
CA ILE A 146 10.19 -18.53 17.51
C ILE A 146 9.72 -19.67 16.57
N PRO A 147 8.41 -19.86 16.32
CA PRO A 147 7.89 -20.95 15.48
C PRO A 147 8.33 -20.89 14.00
N TYR A 148 8.96 -19.80 13.55
CA TYR A 148 9.19 -19.53 12.13
C TYR A 148 10.22 -20.44 11.45
N SER A 149 11.13 -21.07 12.22
CA SER A 149 12.17 -21.96 11.68
C SER A 149 11.70 -23.40 11.44
N ALA A 150 10.54 -23.81 11.98
CA ALA A 150 10.02 -25.17 11.85
C ALA A 150 9.49 -25.43 10.42
N ASN A 151 9.60 -26.67 9.91
CA ASN A 151 9.08 -27.01 8.58
C ASN A 151 7.53 -26.87 8.55
N PRO A 152 6.96 -25.97 7.72
CA PRO A 152 5.53 -25.71 7.67
C PRO A 152 4.73 -26.83 7.00
N LEU A 153 5.34 -27.83 6.37
CA LEU A 153 4.59 -29.01 5.92
C LEU A 153 4.07 -29.82 7.12
N ALA A 154 4.80 -29.84 8.23
CA ALA A 154 4.40 -30.38 9.53
C ALA A 154 3.73 -31.77 9.48
N ILE A 155 4.18 -32.66 8.59
CA ILE A 155 3.49 -33.90 8.22
C ILE A 155 3.18 -34.77 9.46
N SER A 156 4.20 -35.06 10.28
CA SER A 156 4.02 -35.94 11.45
C SER A 156 3.06 -35.37 12.50
N GLU A 157 3.15 -34.07 12.81
CA GLU A 157 2.24 -33.45 13.79
C GLU A 157 0.79 -33.43 13.29
N VAL A 158 0.60 -33.23 11.98
CA VAL A 158 -0.72 -33.28 11.35
C VAL A 158 -1.32 -34.69 11.40
N GLU A 159 -0.53 -35.71 11.09
CA GLU A 159 -0.95 -37.12 11.18
C GLU A 159 -1.35 -37.48 12.62
N GLU A 160 -0.58 -37.06 13.63
CA GLU A 160 -0.91 -37.26 15.04
C GLU A 160 -2.23 -36.58 15.43
N ILE A 161 -2.44 -35.32 15.02
CA ILE A 161 -3.70 -34.60 15.29
C ILE A 161 -4.91 -35.31 14.67
N LEU A 162 -4.74 -35.86 13.47
CA LEU A 162 -5.83 -36.50 12.74
C LEU A 162 -6.15 -37.91 13.24
N ALA A 163 -5.14 -38.62 13.79
CA ALA A 163 -5.25 -39.96 14.35
C ALA A 163 -5.72 -39.98 15.82
N GLU A 164 -5.60 -38.87 16.54
CA GLU A 164 -6.00 -38.79 17.95
C GLU A 164 -7.53 -38.98 18.13
N ALA A 165 -7.90 -39.80 19.12
CA ALA A 165 -9.30 -40.11 19.42
C ALA A 165 -10.04 -38.90 20.00
N ALA A 166 -11.27 -38.70 19.54
CA ALA A 166 -12.11 -37.59 20.00
C ALA A 166 -12.41 -37.70 21.51
N GLN A 167 -12.13 -36.63 22.24
CA GLN A 167 -12.50 -36.48 23.64
C GLN A 167 -13.86 -35.78 23.72
N SER A 168 -14.77 -36.26 24.58
CA SER A 168 -16.09 -35.67 24.74
C SER A 168 -15.98 -34.17 25.10
N PRO A 169 -16.52 -33.25 24.29
CA PRO A 169 -16.50 -31.84 24.62
C PRO A 169 -17.45 -31.57 25.80
N PRO A 170 -17.16 -30.58 26.67
CA PRO A 170 -18.07 -30.20 27.74
C PRO A 170 -19.43 -29.79 27.16
N SER A 171 -20.50 -30.32 27.74
CA SER A 171 -21.89 -29.97 27.41
C SER A 171 -22.12 -28.48 27.70
N CYS A 172 -22.79 -27.77 26.79
CA CYS A 172 -23.09 -26.36 27.00
C CYS A 172 -24.44 -26.20 27.69
N SER A 173 -24.41 -25.88 28.98
CA SER A 173 -25.59 -25.57 29.79
C SER A 173 -25.70 -24.05 30.05
N LEU A 174 -25.72 -23.21 29.01
CA LEU A 174 -26.10 -21.79 29.22
C LEU A 174 -27.62 -21.69 29.30
N ARG A 175 -28.11 -20.99 30.33
CA ARG A 175 -29.52 -20.57 30.44
C ARG A 175 -29.68 -19.23 29.72
N LEU A 176 -30.57 -19.19 28.72
CA LEU A 176 -30.89 -17.97 27.98
C LEU A 176 -31.89 -17.10 28.77
N SER A 177 -31.64 -15.79 28.82
CA SER A 177 -32.64 -14.78 29.18
C SER A 177 -33.42 -14.38 27.93
N THR A 178 -34.74 -14.51 27.97
CA THR A 178 -35.64 -14.10 26.89
C THR A 178 -36.18 -12.70 27.16
N ALA A 179 -35.56 -11.69 26.56
CA ALA A 179 -36.14 -10.35 26.52
C ALA A 179 -35.75 -9.65 25.21
N GLY A 180 -36.39 -10.04 24.10
CA GLY A 180 -36.24 -9.35 22.83
C GLY A 180 -37.00 -10.01 21.68
N ARG A 181 -37.55 -9.20 20.76
CA ARG A 181 -38.05 -9.66 19.46
C ARG A 181 -36.85 -10.07 18.58
N ASP A 182 -36.35 -11.28 18.76
CA ASP A 182 -35.27 -11.84 17.94
C ASP A 182 -35.74 -11.98 16.47
N PRO A 183 -35.16 -11.22 15.52
CA PRO A 183 -35.58 -11.27 14.12
C PRO A 183 -35.22 -12.59 13.44
N PHE A 184 -34.24 -13.34 13.95
CA PHE A 184 -33.80 -14.62 13.39
C PHE A 184 -34.75 -15.77 13.72
N ASN A 185 -35.68 -15.61 14.67
CA ASN A 185 -36.72 -16.61 14.93
C ASN A 185 -37.68 -16.80 13.73
N LYS A 186 -37.68 -15.88 12.76
CA LYS A 186 -38.47 -15.99 11.53
C LYS A 186 -37.77 -16.81 10.44
N LEU A 187 -36.49 -17.10 10.59
CA LEU A 187 -35.72 -17.88 9.61
C LEU A 187 -35.78 -19.38 9.94
N PRO A 188 -35.88 -20.26 8.93
CA PRO A 188 -35.63 -21.68 9.10
C PRO A 188 -34.24 -21.96 9.66
N GLU A 189 -34.11 -23.08 10.38
CA GLU A 189 -32.87 -23.47 11.07
C GLU A 189 -31.71 -23.63 10.07
N GLU A 190 -32.00 -24.08 8.85
CA GLU A 190 -31.06 -24.26 7.76
C GLU A 190 -30.45 -22.91 7.31
N LEU A 191 -31.25 -21.85 7.24
CA LEU A 191 -30.74 -20.51 6.92
C LEU A 191 -29.85 -19.97 8.04
N CYS A 192 -30.20 -20.25 9.30
CA CYS A 192 -29.35 -19.92 10.44
C CYS A 192 -28.01 -20.66 10.39
N TYR A 193 -27.99 -21.93 9.97
CA TYR A 193 -26.75 -22.68 9.75
C TYR A 193 -25.91 -22.12 8.59
N ILE A 194 -26.54 -21.75 7.48
CA ILE A 194 -25.84 -21.11 6.34
C ILE A 194 -25.24 -19.77 6.78
N ILE A 195 -26.02 -18.92 7.46
CA ILE A 195 -25.52 -17.65 8.01
C ILE A 195 -24.34 -17.92 8.95
N ALA A 196 -24.48 -18.87 9.88
CA ALA A 196 -23.40 -19.24 10.79
C ALA A 196 -22.15 -19.76 10.05
N ALA A 197 -22.33 -20.50 8.95
CA ALA A 197 -21.25 -21.00 8.11
C ALA A 197 -20.40 -19.88 7.48
N HIS A 198 -21.01 -18.72 7.21
CA HIS A 198 -20.35 -17.54 6.63
C HIS A 198 -19.79 -16.54 7.65
N LEU A 199 -20.21 -16.61 8.92
CA LEU A 199 -19.73 -15.71 9.97
C LEU A 199 -18.45 -16.22 10.64
N PRO A 200 -17.57 -15.34 11.16
CA PRO A 200 -16.50 -15.73 12.07
C PRO A 200 -17.00 -16.53 13.27
N THR A 201 -16.19 -17.48 13.77
CA THR A 201 -16.60 -18.32 14.91
C THR A 201 -16.93 -17.48 16.15
N SER A 202 -16.17 -16.41 16.40
CA SER A 202 -16.44 -15.45 17.49
C SER A 202 -17.85 -14.89 17.42
N ASP A 203 -18.29 -14.52 16.22
CA ASP A 203 -19.55 -13.83 16.00
C ASP A 203 -20.72 -14.79 16.14
N VAL A 204 -20.55 -16.05 15.70
CA VAL A 204 -21.54 -17.11 15.96
C VAL A 204 -21.64 -17.41 17.46
N LEU A 205 -20.51 -17.50 18.16
CA LEU A 205 -20.50 -17.72 19.62
C LEU A 205 -21.12 -16.54 20.39
N ASN A 206 -20.96 -15.31 19.90
CA ASN A 206 -21.62 -14.13 20.44
C ASN A 206 -23.11 -14.09 20.10
N ALA A 207 -23.49 -14.43 18.85
CA ALA A 207 -24.87 -14.54 18.40
C ALA A 207 -25.66 -15.52 19.27
N ARG A 208 -25.04 -16.64 19.67
CA ARG A 208 -25.61 -17.62 20.61
C ARG A 208 -25.95 -17.05 21.99
N ARG A 209 -25.25 -15.99 22.43
CA ARG A 209 -25.52 -15.34 23.72
C ARG A 209 -26.75 -14.43 23.65
N VAL A 210 -27.14 -13.99 22.46
CA VAL A 210 -28.18 -12.97 22.25
C VAL A 210 -29.40 -13.48 21.46
N SER A 211 -29.27 -14.56 20.70
CA SER A 211 -30.32 -15.13 19.84
C SER A 211 -30.45 -16.63 20.04
N ARG A 212 -31.70 -17.09 20.24
CA ARG A 212 -32.01 -18.52 20.41
C ARG A 212 -31.86 -19.28 19.09
N SER A 213 -32.10 -18.62 17.95
CA SER A 213 -31.99 -19.25 16.63
C SER A 213 -30.59 -19.79 16.34
N PHE A 214 -29.54 -19.19 16.90
CA PHE A 214 -28.17 -19.67 16.75
C PHE A 214 -27.77 -20.72 17.80
N TRP A 215 -28.59 -21.01 18.80
CA TRP A 215 -28.21 -21.88 19.92
C TRP A 215 -27.66 -23.24 19.49
N ARG A 216 -28.37 -23.91 18.56
CA ARG A 216 -28.07 -25.27 18.06
C ARG A 216 -26.82 -25.34 17.18
N THR A 217 -26.31 -24.21 16.68
CA THR A 217 -25.09 -24.16 15.85
C THR A 217 -23.87 -24.74 16.53
N PHE A 218 -23.80 -24.70 17.86
CA PHE A 218 -22.64 -25.18 18.60
C PHE A 218 -22.52 -26.69 18.71
N ASP A 219 -23.63 -27.41 18.66
CA ASP A 219 -23.64 -28.87 18.65
C ASP A 219 -23.67 -29.42 17.20
N SER A 220 -23.77 -28.52 16.21
CA SER A 220 -23.78 -28.88 14.79
C SER A 220 -22.38 -29.23 14.28
N GLN A 221 -22.20 -30.49 13.89
CA GLN A 221 -20.97 -30.96 13.23
C GLN A 221 -20.76 -30.33 11.85
N SER A 222 -21.84 -29.98 11.13
CA SER A 222 -21.72 -29.31 9.82
C SER A 222 -21.17 -27.88 9.96
N PHE A 223 -21.57 -27.15 10.99
CA PHE A 223 -21.01 -25.85 11.32
C PHE A 223 -19.50 -25.93 11.61
N TRP A 224 -19.09 -26.88 12.45
CA TRP A 224 -17.67 -27.06 12.77
C TRP A 224 -16.86 -27.54 11.58
N ALA A 225 -17.42 -28.44 10.75
CA ALA A 225 -16.79 -28.85 9.50
C ALA A 225 -16.58 -27.66 8.54
N SER A 226 -17.51 -26.69 8.52
CA SER A 226 -17.39 -25.47 7.71
C SER A 226 -16.14 -24.65 8.06
N ARG A 227 -15.56 -24.80 9.26
CA ARG A 227 -14.33 -24.10 9.67
C ARG A 227 -13.06 -24.65 9.00
N PHE A 228 -13.14 -25.83 8.42
CA PHE A 228 -12.04 -26.51 7.72
C PHE A 228 -12.22 -26.49 6.20
N ARG A 229 -13.43 -26.21 5.70
CA ARG A 229 -13.77 -26.25 4.27
C ARG A 229 -13.75 -24.88 3.64
N GLY A 230 -13.05 -24.76 2.51
CA GLY A 230 -12.96 -23.54 1.72
C GLY A 230 -11.74 -22.68 2.07
N LYS A 231 -11.31 -21.85 1.10
CA LYS A 231 -10.07 -21.07 1.19
C LYS A 231 -10.04 -20.13 2.41
N SER A 232 -11.16 -19.48 2.72
CA SER A 232 -11.30 -18.50 3.81
C SER A 232 -11.60 -19.10 5.20
N ALA A 233 -11.61 -20.43 5.33
CA ALA A 233 -11.96 -21.07 6.59
C ALA A 233 -10.79 -21.00 7.60
N GLY A 234 -11.09 -20.69 8.87
CA GLY A 234 -10.05 -20.46 9.89
C GLY A 234 -9.17 -21.68 10.25
N ARG A 235 -9.46 -22.86 9.71
CA ARG A 235 -8.69 -24.11 9.82
C ARG A 235 -8.42 -24.79 8.47
N SER A 236 -8.51 -24.06 7.36
CA SER A 236 -8.21 -24.59 6.01
C SER A 236 -6.76 -25.08 5.85
N TRP A 237 -5.84 -24.65 6.74
CA TRP A 237 -4.47 -25.13 6.78
C TRP A 237 -4.33 -26.63 7.08
N LEU A 238 -5.38 -27.26 7.61
CA LEU A 238 -5.49 -28.69 7.86
C LEU A 238 -6.34 -29.36 6.76
N PHE A 239 -5.94 -29.16 5.49
CA PHE A 239 -6.67 -29.62 4.31
C PHE A 239 -6.78 -31.15 4.19
N GLU A 240 -5.93 -31.91 4.87
CA GLU A 240 -6.01 -33.37 4.94
C GLU A 240 -7.30 -33.82 5.65
N ALA A 241 -7.77 -33.06 6.65
CA ALA A 241 -8.99 -33.36 7.38
C ALA A 241 -10.23 -33.40 6.47
N THR A 242 -10.25 -32.60 5.39
CA THR A 242 -11.34 -32.54 4.43
C THR A 242 -11.15 -33.53 3.27
N ARG A 243 -9.92 -33.75 2.82
CA ARG A 243 -9.62 -34.65 1.69
C ARG A 243 -9.95 -36.12 1.97
N GLU A 244 -9.76 -36.57 3.20
CA GLU A 244 -10.18 -37.91 3.64
C GLU A 244 -11.70 -38.13 3.50
N LEU A 245 -12.49 -37.06 3.64
CA LEU A 245 -13.95 -37.12 3.48
C LEU A 245 -14.37 -37.25 2.01
N GLU A 246 -13.62 -36.62 1.10
CA GLU A 246 -13.88 -36.60 -0.35
C GLU A 246 -13.48 -37.92 -1.01
N ASN A 247 -12.36 -38.51 -0.61
CA ASN A 247 -11.82 -39.73 -1.21
C ASN A 247 -12.52 -41.02 -0.76
N ALA A 248 -13.13 -41.04 0.44
CA ALA A 248 -13.69 -42.25 1.04
C ALA A 248 -15.19 -42.48 0.75
N GLY A 249 -15.85 -41.65 -0.07
CA GLY A 249 -17.25 -41.86 -0.46
C GLY A 249 -18.30 -41.81 0.66
N GLY A 250 -17.92 -41.48 1.90
CA GLY A 250 -18.85 -41.40 3.03
C GLY A 250 -18.19 -41.60 4.39
N ILE A 251 -18.23 -40.54 5.20
CA ILE A 251 -18.34 -40.54 6.67
C ILE A 251 -17.34 -41.45 7.41
N GLY A 252 -16.13 -40.93 7.60
CA GLY A 252 -15.54 -41.04 8.93
C GLY A 252 -16.35 -40.14 9.88
N HIS A 253 -16.91 -40.69 10.97
CA HIS A 253 -17.53 -39.91 12.05
C HIS A 253 -16.46 -39.06 12.77
N ARG A 254 -15.95 -38.02 12.09
CA ARG A 254 -15.01 -37.07 12.67
C ARG A 254 -15.79 -36.08 13.53
N ASP A 255 -15.40 -35.97 14.79
CA ASP A 255 -15.90 -34.89 15.65
C ASP A 255 -15.15 -33.59 15.32
N TRP A 256 -15.73 -32.82 14.40
CA TRP A 256 -15.22 -31.54 13.93
C TRP A 256 -15.13 -30.50 15.04
N ARG A 257 -16.04 -30.58 16.03
CA ARG A 257 -15.99 -29.70 17.19
C ARG A 257 -14.79 -30.01 18.06
N TRP A 258 -14.55 -31.29 18.33
CA TRP A 258 -13.36 -31.72 19.05
C TRP A 258 -12.10 -31.32 18.29
N LEU A 259 -12.04 -31.55 16.98
CA LEU A 259 -10.88 -31.20 16.15
C LEU A 259 -10.63 -29.68 16.15
N TYR A 260 -11.68 -28.87 16.09
CA TYR A 260 -11.57 -27.41 16.21
C TYR A 260 -10.95 -27.00 17.55
N ARG A 261 -11.37 -27.64 18.65
CA ARG A 261 -10.79 -27.40 19.98
C ARG A 261 -9.34 -27.88 20.07
N ARG A 262 -9.03 -29.06 19.53
CA ARG A 262 -7.68 -29.64 19.51
C ARG A 262 -6.69 -28.78 18.73
N THR A 263 -7.17 -28.10 17.70
CA THR A 263 -6.40 -27.17 16.86
C THR A 263 -6.44 -25.72 17.36
N SER A 264 -6.79 -25.47 18.63
CA SER A 264 -6.62 -24.16 19.25
C SER A 264 -5.14 -23.79 19.36
N ASP A 265 -4.78 -22.52 19.26
CA ASP A 265 -3.38 -22.08 19.22
C ASP A 265 -2.56 -22.51 20.44
N ALA A 266 -3.18 -22.59 21.61
CA ALA A 266 -2.55 -23.07 22.85
C ALA A 266 -2.16 -24.56 22.83
N ARG A 267 -2.68 -25.35 21.88
CA ARG A 267 -2.47 -26.80 21.77
C ARG A 267 -1.64 -27.19 20.54
N LEU A 268 -1.25 -26.22 19.72
CA LEU A 268 -0.45 -26.46 18.52
C LEU A 268 1.05 -26.42 18.85
N GLY A 269 1.77 -27.42 18.37
CA GLY A 269 3.23 -27.44 18.33
C GLY A 269 3.79 -26.35 17.42
N ARG A 270 5.13 -26.26 17.39
CA ARG A 270 5.83 -25.21 16.62
C ARG A 270 5.59 -25.37 15.12
N ALA A 271 5.61 -26.60 14.59
CA ALA A 271 5.45 -26.86 13.16
C ALA A 271 4.02 -26.58 12.67
N ALA A 272 2.98 -27.04 13.38
CA ALA A 272 1.60 -26.72 13.03
C ALA A 272 1.27 -25.22 13.16
N ARG A 273 1.85 -24.51 14.15
CA ARG A 273 1.73 -23.03 14.23
C ARG A 273 2.37 -22.36 13.01
N ASN A 274 3.55 -22.80 12.59
CA ASN A 274 4.19 -22.25 11.40
C ASN A 274 3.40 -22.57 10.13
N ARG A 275 2.87 -23.79 10.02
CA ARG A 275 1.97 -24.21 8.94
C ARG A 275 0.75 -23.31 8.84
N LYS A 276 0.03 -23.09 9.95
CA LYS A 276 -1.13 -22.18 10.02
C LYS A 276 -0.77 -20.77 9.56
N ARG A 277 0.39 -20.25 9.99
CA ARG A 277 0.89 -18.92 9.57
C ARG A 277 1.16 -18.87 8.06
N VAL A 278 2.01 -19.76 7.55
CA VAL A 278 2.39 -19.82 6.13
C VAL A 278 1.18 -20.05 5.24
N TRP A 279 0.24 -20.90 5.66
CA TRP A 279 -1.00 -21.13 4.94
C TRP A 279 -1.84 -19.86 4.82
N GLY A 280 -1.96 -19.05 5.89
CA GLY A 280 -2.63 -17.76 5.83
C GLY A 280 -2.01 -16.82 4.79
N LEU A 281 -0.67 -16.77 4.72
CA LEU A 281 0.06 -16.01 3.70
C LEU A 281 -0.22 -16.54 2.29
N ILE A 282 -0.23 -17.86 2.11
CA ILE A 282 -0.53 -18.50 0.83
C ILE A 282 -1.96 -18.19 0.39
N CYS A 283 -2.95 -18.22 1.28
CA CYS A 283 -4.32 -17.85 0.95
C CYS A 283 -4.40 -16.41 0.41
N HIS A 284 -3.66 -15.47 0.98
CA HIS A 284 -3.59 -14.11 0.45
C HIS A 284 -2.98 -14.05 -0.96
N VAL A 285 -1.93 -14.82 -1.22
CA VAL A 285 -1.35 -14.93 -2.58
C VAL A 285 -2.38 -15.52 -3.55
N VAL A 286 -3.09 -16.58 -3.15
CA VAL A 286 -4.14 -17.21 -3.96
C VAL A 286 -5.25 -16.22 -4.29
N ASP A 287 -5.71 -15.41 -3.33
CA ASP A 287 -6.74 -14.39 -3.57
C ASP A 287 -6.30 -13.35 -4.63
N ILE A 288 -5.00 -13.00 -4.67
CA ILE A 288 -4.42 -12.09 -5.67
C ILE A 288 -4.31 -12.76 -7.04
N LEU A 289 -3.92 -14.03 -7.08
CA LEU A 289 -3.78 -14.80 -8.31
C LEU A 289 -5.14 -15.14 -8.95
N ASP A 290 -6.18 -15.31 -8.14
CA ASP A 290 -7.56 -15.53 -8.59
C ASP A 290 -8.20 -14.26 -9.19
N LEU A 291 -7.51 -13.11 -9.16
CA LEU A 291 -7.93 -11.91 -9.89
C LEU A 291 -7.88 -12.15 -11.41
N CYS A 292 -9.00 -11.92 -12.08
CA CYS A 292 -9.12 -12.06 -13.52
C CYS A 292 -8.92 -10.72 -14.23
N TRP A 293 -8.01 -10.68 -15.20
CA TRP A 293 -7.83 -9.53 -16.09
C TRP A 293 -9.01 -9.43 -17.07
N ASN A 294 -9.57 -8.23 -17.23
CA ASN A 294 -10.62 -7.96 -18.21
C ASN A 294 -10.01 -7.32 -19.45
N GLU A 295 -9.89 -8.07 -20.53
CA GLU A 295 -9.45 -7.52 -21.81
C GLU A 295 -10.50 -6.60 -22.41
N LEU A 296 -10.05 -5.49 -23.00
CA LEU A 296 -10.93 -4.62 -23.77
C LEU A 296 -11.19 -5.27 -25.14
N PRO A 297 -12.45 -5.29 -25.61
CA PRO A 297 -12.76 -5.70 -26.98
C PRO A 297 -12.01 -4.84 -28.01
N SER A 298 -11.66 -5.43 -29.16
CA SER A 298 -11.01 -4.70 -30.26
C SER A 298 -11.85 -3.52 -30.78
N GLU A 299 -13.18 -3.67 -30.74
CA GLU A 299 -14.14 -2.61 -31.01
C GLU A 299 -15.02 -2.39 -29.78
N LEU A 300 -14.99 -1.16 -29.25
CA LEU A 300 -15.75 -0.81 -28.08
C LEU A 300 -17.22 -0.49 -28.42
N PRO A 301 -18.19 -1.09 -27.71
CA PRO A 301 -19.61 -0.77 -27.91
C PRO A 301 -19.94 0.65 -27.46
N LEU A 302 -20.99 1.26 -28.05
CA LEU A 302 -21.44 2.60 -27.70
C LEU A 302 -22.08 2.60 -26.31
N PRO A 303 -21.63 3.45 -25.36
CA PRO A 303 -21.08 4.79 -25.63
C PRO A 303 -19.55 4.88 -25.59
N TRP A 304 -18.85 3.77 -25.37
CA TRP A 304 -17.41 3.71 -25.27
C TRP A 304 -16.77 3.80 -26.65
N ARG A 305 -15.67 4.52 -26.75
CA ARG A 305 -14.95 4.71 -28.02
C ARG A 305 -13.47 4.49 -27.80
N SER A 306 -12.81 3.96 -28.83
CA SER A 306 -11.36 4.02 -28.91
C SER A 306 -10.93 5.48 -29.01
N PRO A 307 -9.90 5.91 -28.25
CA PRO A 307 -9.38 7.27 -28.40
C PRO A 307 -8.90 7.49 -29.84
N PRO A 308 -9.12 8.68 -30.43
CA PRO A 308 -8.54 9.00 -31.73
C PRO A 308 -7.00 8.96 -31.64
N SER A 309 -6.36 8.34 -32.62
CA SER A 309 -4.91 8.44 -32.83
C SER A 309 -4.53 9.90 -33.08
N VAL A 310 -3.46 10.37 -32.44
CA VAL A 310 -3.01 11.76 -32.59
C VAL A 310 -2.54 11.95 -34.03
N SER A 311 -3.31 12.67 -34.84
CA SER A 311 -2.89 13.17 -36.16
C SER A 311 -2.04 14.43 -36.00
N GLU A 312 -1.02 14.56 -36.85
CA GLU A 312 -0.16 15.73 -36.98
C GLU A 312 -0.99 16.97 -37.42
N GLU A 313 -1.50 17.74 -36.45
CA GLU A 313 -2.02 19.09 -36.70
C GLU A 313 -1.37 20.11 -35.75
N PRO A 314 -1.19 21.37 -36.19
CA PRO A 314 -0.30 22.36 -35.55
C PRO A 314 -0.93 23.10 -34.35
N THR A 315 -1.92 22.52 -33.69
CA THR A 315 -2.40 22.99 -32.38
C THR A 315 -1.51 22.45 -31.26
N PRO A 316 -1.31 23.15 -30.12
CA PRO A 316 -0.58 22.57 -29.00
C PRO A 316 -1.28 21.27 -28.59
N ALA A 317 -0.61 20.14 -28.83
CA ALA A 317 -1.18 18.82 -28.60
C ALA A 317 -1.72 18.73 -27.16
N PRO A 318 -2.94 18.20 -26.95
CA PRO A 318 -3.50 18.07 -25.61
C PRO A 318 -2.54 17.24 -24.74
N SER A 319 -2.21 17.75 -23.56
CA SER A 319 -1.27 17.10 -22.65
C SER A 319 -1.99 16.05 -21.80
N TRP A 320 -1.30 14.93 -21.58
CA TRP A 320 -1.73 13.94 -20.61
C TRP A 320 -1.33 14.42 -19.21
N VAL A 321 -2.33 14.58 -18.34
CA VAL A 321 -2.09 14.79 -16.91
C VAL A 321 -2.15 13.44 -16.23
N LEU A 322 -1.10 13.08 -15.51
CA LEU A 322 -0.90 11.75 -14.92
C LEU A 322 -0.88 11.82 -13.39
N VAL A 323 -1.56 10.86 -12.78
CA VAL A 323 -1.38 10.47 -11.39
C VAL A 323 -0.88 9.03 -11.35
N ALA A 324 0.24 8.78 -10.67
CA ALA A 324 0.84 7.46 -10.57
C ALA A 324 1.56 7.27 -9.24
N GLY A 325 1.71 6.01 -8.83
CA GLY A 325 2.69 5.63 -7.82
C GLY A 325 4.13 5.74 -8.35
N SER A 326 5.09 5.15 -7.64
CA SER A 326 6.50 5.15 -8.07
C SER A 326 6.78 4.03 -9.07
N ILE A 327 6.57 4.31 -10.36
CA ILE A 327 6.69 3.34 -11.46
C ILE A 327 8.17 3.09 -11.85
N ARG A 328 8.54 1.81 -12.02
CA ARG A 328 9.85 1.38 -12.55
C ARG A 328 10.13 1.93 -13.96
N GLY A 329 11.34 2.48 -14.16
CA GLY A 329 11.84 2.86 -15.49
C GLY A 329 11.34 4.21 -16.02
N TRP A 330 10.62 4.98 -15.19
CA TRP A 330 10.21 6.35 -15.50
C TRP A 330 11.18 7.36 -14.86
N GLY A 331 12.03 7.99 -15.68
CA GLY A 331 13.11 8.90 -15.27
C GLY A 331 14.51 8.27 -15.32
N GLN A 332 15.56 9.10 -15.43
CA GLN A 332 16.98 8.66 -15.41
C GLN A 332 17.47 8.30 -13.99
N ASP A 333 16.62 7.70 -13.17
CA ASP A 333 17.00 7.27 -11.83
C ASP A 333 17.74 5.94 -11.92
N PHE A 334 19.07 6.04 -12.07
CA PHE A 334 20.03 4.95 -11.95
C PHE A 334 20.12 4.33 -10.55
N SER A 335 19.30 4.78 -9.60
CA SER A 335 19.31 4.17 -8.27
C SER A 335 18.66 2.79 -8.31
N LEU A 336 19.42 1.80 -7.87
CA LEU A 336 18.97 0.43 -7.55
C LEU A 336 17.98 0.40 -6.36
N LEU A 337 17.65 1.57 -5.80
CA LEU A 337 16.95 1.76 -4.54
C LEU A 337 15.43 1.85 -4.77
N GLN A 338 14.73 0.83 -4.24
CA GLN A 338 13.29 0.72 -3.97
C GLN A 338 12.31 1.38 -4.96
N LYS A 339 11.89 0.60 -5.97
CA LYS A 339 10.85 0.99 -6.93
C LYS A 339 9.50 0.37 -6.53
N GLY A 340 8.47 1.20 -6.34
CA GLY A 340 7.20 0.83 -5.70
C GLY A 340 6.24 -0.03 -6.52
N CYS A 341 6.24 0.11 -7.84
CA CYS A 341 5.38 -0.66 -8.74
C CYS A 341 5.92 -0.68 -10.19
N ALA A 342 5.37 -1.54 -11.04
CA ALA A 342 5.67 -1.60 -12.48
C ALA A 342 4.41 -1.27 -13.29
N ARG A 343 4.55 -0.61 -14.45
CA ARG A 343 3.40 -0.39 -15.34
C ARG A 343 3.46 -1.37 -16.50
N LEU A 344 2.74 -2.49 -16.37
CA LEU A 344 2.80 -3.62 -17.29
C LEU A 344 1.73 -3.54 -18.39
N LYS A 345 0.50 -3.12 -18.03
CA LYS A 345 -0.66 -3.09 -18.93
C LYS A 345 -1.27 -1.71 -18.97
N ILE A 346 -1.79 -1.32 -20.13
CA ILE A 346 -2.44 -0.03 -20.35
C ILE A 346 -3.79 -0.26 -21.05
N GLN A 347 -4.84 0.38 -20.53
CA GLN A 347 -6.16 0.43 -21.14
C GLN A 347 -6.56 1.88 -21.36
N ARG A 348 -7.07 2.20 -22.55
CA ARG A 348 -7.49 3.55 -22.92
C ARG A 348 -8.92 3.55 -23.40
N VAL A 349 -9.69 4.52 -22.93
CA VAL A 349 -11.12 4.61 -23.23
C VAL A 349 -11.53 6.06 -23.40
N ALA A 350 -12.50 6.29 -24.26
CA ALA A 350 -13.15 7.59 -24.42
C ALA A 350 -14.67 7.44 -24.26
N PHE A 351 -15.31 8.37 -23.57
CA PHE A 351 -16.77 8.38 -23.40
C PHE A 351 -17.29 9.79 -23.17
N SER A 352 -18.60 10.00 -23.40
CA SER A 352 -19.24 11.27 -23.09
C SER A 352 -19.28 11.49 -21.58
N ALA A 353 -18.79 12.65 -21.12
CA ALA A 353 -18.76 13.01 -19.72
C ALA A 353 -20.15 12.87 -19.06
N ASP A 354 -21.23 13.22 -19.77
CA ASP A 354 -22.62 13.24 -19.28
C ASP A 354 -23.37 11.91 -19.50
N GLY A 355 -22.63 10.83 -19.73
CA GLY A 355 -23.19 9.52 -20.02
C GLY A 355 -23.06 8.49 -18.89
N ILE A 356 -22.47 8.83 -17.74
CA ILE A 356 -22.10 7.85 -16.71
C ILE A 356 -22.98 7.99 -15.48
N SER A 357 -23.71 6.93 -15.11
CA SER A 357 -24.66 6.93 -14.00
C SER A 357 -24.10 6.29 -12.71
N ARG A 358 -23.17 5.35 -12.85
CA ARG A 358 -22.60 4.60 -11.73
C ARG A 358 -21.15 4.23 -11.99
N VAL A 359 -20.36 4.25 -10.94
CA VAL A 359 -18.95 3.83 -10.93
C VAL A 359 -18.77 2.79 -9.85
N ALA A 360 -18.09 1.70 -10.15
CA ALA A 360 -17.74 0.67 -9.19
C ALA A 360 -16.25 0.35 -9.26
N ALA A 361 -15.66 -0.06 -8.14
CA ALA A 361 -14.27 -0.46 -8.08
C ALA A 361 -14.15 -1.86 -7.49
N SER A 362 -13.31 -2.68 -8.13
CA SER A 362 -12.75 -3.88 -7.53
C SER A 362 -11.48 -3.49 -6.78
N THR A 363 -11.20 -4.17 -5.67
CA THR A 363 -10.05 -3.86 -4.82
C THR A 363 -9.25 -5.10 -4.51
N VAL A 364 -7.95 -4.92 -4.33
CA VAL A 364 -7.03 -5.95 -3.86
C VAL A 364 -6.33 -5.46 -2.60
N ARG A 365 -6.19 -6.36 -1.62
CA ARG A 365 -5.45 -6.07 -0.38
C ARG A 365 -4.03 -6.61 -0.52
N LEU A 366 -3.05 -5.74 -0.30
CA LEU A 366 -1.65 -6.09 -0.21
C LEU A 366 -1.17 -5.66 1.19
N GLY A 367 -1.13 -6.63 2.09
CA GLY A 367 -0.90 -6.43 3.52
C GLY A 367 -1.93 -5.53 4.18
N SER A 368 -1.51 -4.44 4.83
CA SER A 368 -2.43 -3.48 5.46
C SER A 368 -3.16 -2.59 4.44
N SER A 369 -2.60 -2.43 3.24
CA SER A 369 -3.06 -1.46 2.25
C SER A 369 -4.08 -2.05 1.28
N LEU A 370 -5.08 -1.26 0.92
CA LEU A 370 -6.09 -1.59 -0.08
C LEU A 370 -5.86 -0.77 -1.34
N TYR A 371 -5.77 -1.43 -2.49
CA TYR A 371 -5.57 -0.82 -3.79
C TYR A 371 -6.78 -1.05 -4.70
N ILE A 372 -6.99 -0.15 -5.64
CA ILE A 372 -7.94 -0.36 -6.74
C ILE A 372 -7.33 -1.38 -7.70
N ALA A 373 -8.02 -2.50 -7.91
CA ALA A 373 -7.61 -3.56 -8.84
C ALA A 373 -8.15 -3.33 -10.26
N GLY A 374 -9.34 -2.75 -10.34
CA GLY A 374 -10.08 -2.51 -11.57
C GLY A 374 -11.27 -1.59 -11.33
N LEU A 375 -11.91 -1.18 -12.42
CA LEU A 375 -12.97 -0.18 -12.41
C LEU A 375 -14.09 -0.61 -13.36
N SER A 376 -15.33 -0.44 -12.93
CA SER A 376 -16.51 -0.61 -13.77
C SER A 376 -17.23 0.72 -13.93
N LEU A 377 -17.43 1.16 -15.16
CA LEU A 377 -18.19 2.36 -15.52
C LEU A 377 -19.54 1.92 -16.10
N THR A 378 -20.64 2.40 -15.51
CA THR A 378 -21.99 2.11 -16.00
C THR A 378 -22.58 3.35 -16.66
N ALA A 379 -22.89 3.23 -17.95
CA ALA A 379 -23.54 4.28 -18.71
C ALA A 379 -25.00 4.48 -18.29
N THR A 380 -25.61 5.59 -18.69
CA THR A 380 -27.06 5.85 -18.54
C THR A 380 -27.91 4.89 -19.36
N SER A 381 -27.37 4.32 -20.44
CA SER A 381 -27.99 3.24 -21.21
C SER A 381 -28.05 1.91 -20.46
N GLY A 382 -27.34 1.77 -19.33
CA GLY A 382 -27.18 0.52 -18.59
C GLY A 382 -25.99 -0.32 -19.04
N GLU A 383 -25.29 0.08 -20.10
CA GLU A 383 -24.08 -0.61 -20.56
C GLU A 383 -22.93 -0.45 -19.55
N VAL A 384 -22.14 -1.51 -19.36
CA VAL A 384 -21.05 -1.54 -18.37
C VAL A 384 -19.72 -1.83 -19.04
N LEU A 385 -18.75 -0.94 -18.84
CA LEU A 385 -17.36 -1.15 -19.21
C LEU A 385 -16.55 -1.54 -17.99
N THR A 386 -15.89 -2.69 -18.04
CA THR A 386 -15.01 -3.18 -16.95
C THR A 386 -13.56 -3.07 -17.39
N LEU A 387 -12.72 -2.52 -16.51
CA LEU A 387 -11.30 -2.22 -16.73
C LEU A 387 -10.46 -2.90 -15.66
N GLY A 388 -9.26 -3.34 -16.03
CA GLY A 388 -8.30 -3.94 -15.10
C GLY A 388 -8.72 -5.29 -14.57
N TYR A 389 -8.39 -5.55 -13.30
CA TYR A 389 -8.64 -6.83 -12.64
C TYR A 389 -9.96 -6.88 -11.90
N ARG A 390 -10.61 -8.05 -11.90
CA ARG A 390 -11.82 -8.33 -11.10
C ARG A 390 -11.57 -9.54 -10.23
N GLY A 391 -11.92 -9.43 -8.94
CA GLY A 391 -11.87 -10.54 -8.00
C GLY A 391 -13.27 -11.07 -7.66
N GLY A 392 -13.32 -12.22 -6.99
CA GLY A 392 -14.59 -12.79 -6.48
C GLY A 392 -15.24 -12.03 -5.32
N GLY A 393 -14.62 -10.94 -4.83
CA GLY A 393 -15.18 -10.08 -3.79
C GLY A 393 -16.27 -9.12 -4.30
N SER A 394 -17.03 -8.54 -3.37
CA SER A 394 -18.05 -7.53 -3.72
C SER A 394 -17.39 -6.25 -4.21
N GLU A 395 -17.56 -5.93 -5.50
CA GLU A 395 -17.29 -4.61 -6.03
C GLU A 395 -18.10 -3.57 -5.25
N ARG A 396 -17.44 -2.51 -4.79
CA ARG A 396 -18.15 -1.39 -4.18
C ARG A 396 -18.56 -0.43 -5.27
N SER A 397 -19.83 -0.07 -5.31
CA SER A 397 -20.36 0.86 -6.31
C SER A 397 -21.02 2.07 -5.70
N ILE A 398 -20.93 3.19 -6.41
CA ILE A 398 -21.57 4.45 -6.10
C ILE A 398 -22.45 4.89 -7.27
N HIS A 399 -23.63 5.40 -6.96
CA HIS A 399 -24.45 6.10 -7.92
C HIS A 399 -24.04 7.57 -7.94
N LEU A 400 -23.87 8.13 -9.12
CA LEU A 400 -23.54 9.54 -9.27
C LEU A 400 -24.83 10.37 -9.14
N PRO A 401 -24.84 11.44 -8.32
CA PRO A 401 -26.03 12.28 -8.15
C PRO A 401 -26.49 12.94 -9.46
N LYS A 402 -25.53 13.32 -10.29
CA LYS A 402 -25.72 13.75 -11.68
C LYS A 402 -24.99 12.74 -12.56
N PRO A 403 -25.54 12.30 -13.71
CA PRO A 403 -24.90 11.31 -14.57
C PRO A 403 -23.74 11.91 -15.38
N ALA A 404 -22.82 12.60 -14.70
CA ALA A 404 -21.71 13.31 -15.32
C ALA A 404 -20.42 13.14 -14.52
N ILE A 405 -19.32 12.84 -15.21
CA ILE A 405 -17.97 12.82 -14.62
C ILE A 405 -17.12 13.90 -15.31
N THR A 406 -16.66 14.87 -14.54
CA THR A 406 -15.79 15.96 -14.99
C THR A 406 -14.33 15.76 -14.57
N GLY A 407 -14.09 14.90 -13.58
CA GLY A 407 -12.76 14.62 -13.08
C GLY A 407 -12.71 13.63 -11.91
N PHE A 408 -11.52 13.46 -11.36
CA PHE A 408 -11.25 12.58 -10.23
C PHE A 408 -10.34 13.27 -9.22
N ASN A 409 -10.66 13.15 -7.93
CA ASN A 409 -9.63 13.21 -6.90
C ASN A 409 -9.09 11.78 -6.70
N VAL A 410 -7.79 11.66 -6.44
CA VAL A 410 -7.11 10.38 -6.37
C VAL A 410 -6.34 10.27 -5.06
N ALA A 411 -6.49 9.17 -4.34
CA ALA A 411 -5.60 8.78 -3.26
C ALA A 411 -4.58 7.77 -3.81
N VAL A 412 -3.29 8.10 -3.71
CA VAL A 412 -2.19 7.39 -4.35
C VAL A 412 -1.03 7.23 -3.38
N GLY A 413 -0.56 5.99 -3.24
CA GLY A 413 0.62 5.62 -2.48
C GLY A 413 1.76 5.21 -3.40
N LEU A 414 2.92 4.86 -2.82
CA LEU A 414 4.11 4.53 -3.60
C LEU A 414 3.91 3.28 -4.48
N GLY A 415 3.00 2.38 -4.10
CA GLY A 415 2.61 1.20 -4.87
C GLY A 415 1.51 1.40 -5.92
N GLY A 416 0.82 2.54 -5.95
CA GLY A 416 -0.29 2.76 -6.89
C GLY A 416 -1.51 3.41 -6.26
N ILE A 417 -2.68 3.21 -6.87
CA ILE A 417 -3.90 3.93 -6.54
C ILE A 417 -4.70 3.19 -5.47
N HIS A 418 -5.01 3.87 -4.37
CA HIS A 418 -5.75 3.34 -3.22
C HIS A 418 -7.24 3.64 -3.29
N ALA A 419 -7.59 4.84 -3.77
CA ALA A 419 -8.98 5.25 -3.87
C ALA A 419 -9.22 6.32 -4.94
N LEU A 420 -10.45 6.38 -5.42
CA LEU A 420 -10.94 7.37 -6.39
C LEU A 420 -12.18 8.07 -5.84
N GLN A 421 -12.26 9.37 -6.06
CA GLN A 421 -13.45 10.17 -5.81
C GLN A 421 -13.89 10.81 -7.12
N CYS A 422 -15.09 10.47 -7.59
CA CYS A 422 -15.64 11.05 -8.81
C CYS A 422 -16.12 12.47 -8.55
N ILE A 423 -15.87 13.34 -9.52
CA ILE A 423 -16.33 14.73 -9.52
C ILE A 423 -17.40 14.88 -10.59
N SER A 424 -18.52 15.47 -10.21
CA SER A 424 -19.62 15.83 -11.10
C SER A 424 -19.81 17.35 -11.09
N GLY A 425 -20.10 17.93 -12.26
CA GLY A 425 -20.27 19.39 -12.40
C GLY A 425 -18.95 20.17 -12.40
N THR A 426 -19.04 21.49 -12.52
CA THR A 426 -17.91 22.42 -12.54
C THR A 426 -18.22 23.66 -11.69
N GLY A 427 -17.19 24.34 -11.18
CA GLY A 427 -17.35 25.57 -10.40
C GLY A 427 -18.23 25.39 -9.15
N ALA A 428 -19.26 26.24 -9.02
CA ALA A 428 -20.19 26.22 -7.88
C ALA A 428 -21.07 24.96 -7.80
N ASP A 429 -21.24 24.25 -8.92
CA ASP A 429 -22.03 23.02 -9.02
C ASP A 429 -21.19 21.75 -8.79
N ARG A 430 -19.91 21.89 -8.41
CA ARG A 430 -18.99 20.77 -8.14
C ARG A 430 -19.52 19.91 -6.99
N GLN A 431 -19.79 18.64 -7.30
CA GLN A 431 -20.18 17.62 -6.32
C GLN A 431 -19.15 16.50 -6.30
N LEU A 432 -18.85 16.03 -5.09
CA LEU A 432 -17.91 14.94 -4.85
C LEU A 432 -18.69 13.69 -4.46
N SER A 433 -18.38 12.57 -5.09
CA SER A 433 -18.89 11.27 -4.65
C SER A 433 -18.26 10.85 -3.30
N PRO A 434 -18.79 9.82 -2.63
CA PRO A 434 -17.99 9.07 -1.66
C PRO A 434 -16.74 8.48 -2.33
N TRP A 435 -15.70 8.23 -1.54
CA TRP A 435 -14.51 7.53 -2.02
C TRP A 435 -14.83 6.06 -2.37
N LEU A 436 -14.37 5.63 -3.54
CA LEU A 436 -14.26 4.23 -3.93
C LEU A 436 -12.86 3.74 -3.57
N GLY A 437 -12.76 2.72 -2.73
CA GLY A 437 -11.48 2.25 -2.18
C GLY A 437 -11.26 2.73 -0.74
N CYS A 438 -9.99 2.84 -0.33
CA CYS A 438 -9.58 3.27 1.01
C CYS A 438 -8.63 4.47 0.90
N PRO A 439 -9.11 5.71 1.09
CA PRO A 439 -8.27 6.91 0.98
C PRO A 439 -7.40 7.15 2.22
N ASP A 440 -7.65 6.40 3.30
CA ASP A 440 -6.95 6.54 4.57
C ASP A 440 -5.47 6.20 4.40
N ASP A 441 -4.61 6.91 5.15
CA ASP A 441 -3.16 6.71 5.17
C ASP A 441 -2.47 6.85 3.80
N ALA A 442 -3.14 7.43 2.81
CA ALA A 442 -2.63 7.66 1.47
C ALA A 442 -2.64 9.16 1.12
N PRO A 443 -1.57 9.68 0.50
CA PRO A 443 -1.56 11.01 -0.09
C PRO A 443 -2.66 11.19 -1.15
N LYS A 444 -3.22 12.40 -1.25
CA LYS A 444 -4.36 12.77 -2.09
C LYS A 444 -3.99 13.85 -3.09
N THR A 445 -4.62 13.85 -4.26
CA THR A 445 -4.36 14.86 -5.29
C THR A 445 -5.61 15.23 -6.08
N GLU A 446 -5.68 16.50 -6.51
CA GLU A 446 -6.71 17.05 -7.40
C GLU A 446 -6.21 17.25 -8.84
N ARG A 447 -5.06 16.65 -9.23
CA ARG A 447 -4.48 16.78 -10.59
C ARG A 447 -5.46 16.46 -11.73
N LEU A 448 -6.40 15.56 -11.48
CA LEU A 448 -7.40 15.13 -12.46
C LEU A 448 -8.78 15.74 -12.21
N SER A 449 -8.89 16.76 -11.35
CA SER A 449 -10.17 17.32 -10.96
C SER A 449 -10.88 18.10 -12.08
N GLY A 450 -10.10 18.65 -13.03
CA GLY A 450 -10.58 19.35 -14.22
C GLY A 450 -10.34 18.60 -15.53
N ALA A 451 -10.41 17.26 -15.49
CA ALA A 451 -10.08 16.42 -16.64
C ALA A 451 -10.93 16.70 -17.90
N THR A 452 -12.16 17.17 -17.75
CA THR A 452 -13.01 17.62 -18.85
C THR A 452 -14.08 18.63 -18.39
N THR A 453 -14.66 19.36 -19.33
CA THR A 453 -15.90 20.12 -19.09
C THR A 453 -17.12 19.29 -19.49
N SER A 454 -18.25 19.51 -18.81
CA SER A 454 -19.53 18.89 -19.18
C SER A 454 -19.87 19.20 -20.64
N GLY A 455 -20.38 18.22 -21.38
CA GLY A 455 -20.63 18.27 -22.82
C GLY A 455 -19.51 17.76 -23.73
N LEU A 456 -18.31 17.46 -23.20
CA LEU A 456 -17.17 16.95 -23.99
C LEU A 456 -16.90 15.45 -23.75
N SER A 457 -16.13 14.85 -24.67
CA SER A 457 -15.61 13.49 -24.53
C SER A 457 -14.45 13.48 -23.55
N MET A 458 -14.55 12.67 -22.50
CA MET A 458 -13.46 12.38 -21.58
C MET A 458 -12.59 11.27 -22.17
N VAL A 459 -11.27 11.45 -22.18
CA VAL A 459 -10.32 10.43 -22.64
C VAL A 459 -9.39 10.06 -21.49
N LEU A 460 -9.42 8.80 -21.08
CA LEU A 460 -8.69 8.29 -19.93
C LEU A 460 -7.71 7.19 -20.34
N GLU A 461 -6.57 7.14 -19.64
CA GLU A 461 -5.60 6.06 -19.68
C GLU A 461 -5.45 5.47 -18.28
N PHE A 462 -5.62 4.15 -18.18
CA PHE A 462 -5.45 3.39 -16.95
C PHE A 462 -4.22 2.49 -17.09
N GLY A 463 -3.29 2.60 -16.15
CA GLY A 463 -2.11 1.75 -16.09
C GLY A 463 -2.20 0.77 -14.93
N PHE A 464 -1.91 -0.50 -15.21
CA PHE A 464 -1.99 -1.59 -14.25
C PHE A 464 -0.65 -2.33 -14.17
N ASP A 465 -0.37 -2.86 -12.98
CA ASP A 465 0.65 -3.89 -12.77
C ASP A 465 0.01 -5.28 -12.83
N GLY A 466 0.65 -6.28 -12.24
CA GLY A 466 0.15 -7.64 -12.12
C GLY A 466 -1.03 -7.79 -11.16
N LEU A 467 -1.49 -6.80 -10.40
CA LEU A 467 -2.62 -6.98 -9.47
C LEU A 467 -3.49 -5.74 -9.24
N ARG A 468 -2.97 -4.54 -9.51
CA ARG A 468 -3.58 -3.25 -9.14
C ARG A 468 -3.36 -2.16 -10.18
N MET A 469 -4.16 -1.12 -10.06
CA MET A 469 -4.03 0.12 -10.81
C MET A 469 -2.88 0.94 -10.21
N VAL A 470 -1.89 1.25 -11.05
CA VAL A 470 -0.68 1.99 -10.64
C VAL A 470 -0.67 3.42 -11.18
N SER A 471 -1.47 3.70 -12.22
CA SER A 471 -1.60 5.04 -12.76
C SER A 471 -2.96 5.31 -13.39
N LEU A 472 -3.38 6.57 -13.34
CA LEU A 472 -4.55 7.11 -14.01
C LEU A 472 -4.13 8.42 -14.70
N ALA A 473 -4.43 8.55 -15.99
CA ALA A 473 -4.19 9.77 -16.74
C ALA A 473 -5.46 10.23 -17.44
N ALA A 474 -5.60 11.54 -17.58
CA ALA A 474 -6.65 12.15 -18.37
C ALA A 474 -6.03 13.09 -19.40
N ARG A 475 -6.61 13.10 -20.60
CA ARG A 475 -6.22 14.05 -21.65
C ARG A 475 -6.95 15.37 -21.42
N GLN A 476 -6.20 16.43 -21.13
CA GLN A 476 -6.77 17.76 -20.86
C GLN A 476 -6.48 18.73 -22.02
N PRO A 477 -7.38 19.70 -22.30
CA PRO A 477 -7.04 20.84 -23.15
C PRO A 477 -5.88 21.60 -22.50
N THR A 478 -4.90 22.03 -23.30
CA THR A 478 -3.75 22.83 -22.85
C THR A 478 -4.24 24.18 -22.32
N LEU A 479 -4.53 24.25 -21.02
CA LEU A 479 -4.78 25.51 -20.31
C LEU A 479 -3.45 26.11 -19.84
N PRO A 480 -3.35 27.45 -19.72
CA PRO A 480 -2.11 28.12 -19.38
C PRO A 480 -1.57 27.70 -18.00
N ALA A 481 -0.25 27.65 -17.93
CA ALA A 481 0.63 26.95 -16.99
C ALA A 481 0.59 27.39 -15.51
N ASP A 482 -0.46 28.05 -15.03
CA ASP A 482 -0.55 28.54 -13.65
C ASP A 482 -1.35 27.56 -12.78
N HIS A 483 -0.87 26.32 -12.70
CA HIS A 483 -1.46 25.34 -11.80
C HIS A 483 -0.82 25.47 -10.42
N SER A 484 -1.53 26.16 -9.53
CA SER A 484 -1.25 26.15 -8.09
C SER A 484 -0.83 24.76 -7.62
N LEU A 485 0.18 24.71 -6.76
CA LEU A 485 0.69 23.50 -6.10
C LEU A 485 -0.44 22.67 -5.47
N ARG A 486 -1.51 23.34 -5.01
CA ARG A 486 -2.72 22.69 -4.49
C ARG A 486 -3.35 21.73 -5.49
N CYS A 487 -3.44 22.13 -6.76
CA CYS A 487 -4.08 21.36 -7.83
C CYS A 487 -3.09 20.42 -8.53
N SER A 488 -1.79 20.73 -8.51
CA SER A 488 -0.78 20.02 -9.28
C SER A 488 0.12 19.09 -8.45
N ALA A 489 0.15 19.18 -7.13
CA ALA A 489 0.94 18.27 -6.28
C ALA A 489 0.09 17.13 -5.68
N ILE A 490 0.78 16.19 -5.05
CA ILE A 490 0.18 15.13 -4.22
C ILE A 490 0.41 15.54 -2.76
N TRP A 491 -0.63 15.47 -1.92
CA TRP A 491 -0.64 16.07 -0.58
C TRP A 491 -1.02 15.07 0.51
N TYR A 492 -0.42 15.19 1.69
CA TYR A 492 -0.80 14.45 2.88
C TYR A 492 -0.96 15.40 4.09
N PRO A 493 -1.96 15.17 4.99
CA PRO A 493 -2.99 14.12 4.93
C PRO A 493 -4.08 14.38 3.89
N ASP A 494 -4.29 15.66 3.57
CA ASP A 494 -5.27 16.14 2.63
C ASP A 494 -4.71 17.32 1.83
N VAL A 495 -5.36 17.64 0.71
CA VAL A 495 -5.03 18.82 -0.07
C VAL A 495 -5.32 20.08 0.79
N PRO A 496 -4.34 20.99 0.98
CA PRO A 496 -4.52 22.15 1.84
C PRO A 496 -5.74 22.98 1.45
N ASN A 497 -6.53 23.42 2.44
CA ASN A 497 -7.77 24.18 2.20
C ASN A 497 -7.52 25.45 1.36
N ALA A 498 -8.47 25.80 0.48
CA ALA A 498 -8.43 26.98 -0.38
C ALA A 498 -8.10 28.31 0.35
N LYS A 499 -8.50 28.44 1.62
CA LYS A 499 -8.29 29.63 2.46
C LYS A 499 -6.85 29.81 2.94
N LEU A 500 -6.04 28.74 2.91
CA LEU A 500 -4.64 28.80 3.29
C LEU A 500 -3.82 29.39 2.14
N ASN A 501 -2.89 30.30 2.44
CA ASN A 501 -1.92 30.75 1.46
C ASN A 501 -0.65 29.90 1.59
N LEU A 502 -0.33 29.17 0.52
CA LEU A 502 0.85 28.30 0.45
C LEU A 502 2.12 29.05 0.07
N ASN A 503 2.04 30.35 -0.24
CA ASN A 503 3.19 31.19 -0.58
C ASN A 503 4.11 30.52 -1.63
N GLU A 504 3.51 29.96 -2.69
CA GLU A 504 4.19 29.04 -3.61
C GLU A 504 5.45 29.61 -4.27
N GLY A 505 5.57 30.94 -4.41
CA GLY A 505 6.78 31.62 -4.89
C GLY A 505 8.01 31.51 -3.97
N PHE A 506 7.80 31.14 -2.70
CA PHE A 506 8.85 30.79 -1.75
C PHE A 506 9.48 29.43 -2.06
N LEU A 507 8.77 28.56 -2.78
CA LEU A 507 9.23 27.22 -3.12
C LEU A 507 10.40 27.24 -4.11
N VAL A 508 11.35 26.33 -3.91
CA VAL A 508 12.43 26.06 -4.87
C VAL A 508 12.05 24.84 -5.69
N ALA A 509 12.24 24.92 -7.01
CA ALA A 509 11.99 23.81 -7.95
C ALA A 509 10.58 23.16 -7.85
N PRO A 510 9.47 23.93 -7.95
CA PRO A 510 8.11 23.38 -7.86
C PRO A 510 7.83 22.24 -8.85
N GLN A 511 8.47 22.30 -10.02
CA GLN A 511 8.35 21.31 -11.10
C GLN A 511 8.69 19.86 -10.64
N ALA A 512 9.54 19.72 -9.61
CA ALA A 512 9.91 18.42 -9.05
C ALA A 512 8.76 17.72 -8.32
N TYR A 513 7.78 18.49 -7.83
CA TYR A 513 6.65 17.99 -7.02
C TYR A 513 5.30 18.03 -7.75
N THR A 514 5.24 18.71 -8.90
CA THR A 514 4.04 18.77 -9.75
C THR A 514 3.98 17.65 -10.79
N SER A 515 5.05 16.88 -10.93
CA SER A 515 5.15 15.74 -11.86
C SER A 515 5.56 14.46 -11.14
N GLY A 516 5.08 13.30 -11.63
CA GLY A 516 5.38 12.00 -11.02
C GLY A 516 4.81 11.81 -9.61
N TYR A 517 5.29 10.78 -8.92
CA TYR A 517 4.98 10.56 -7.50
C TYR A 517 5.95 11.40 -6.67
N GLY A 518 5.45 12.25 -5.77
CA GLY A 518 6.25 13.16 -4.95
C GLY A 518 5.37 13.84 -3.91
N PRO A 519 4.92 13.10 -2.88
CA PRO A 519 3.97 13.62 -1.93
C PRO A 519 4.58 14.72 -1.07
N LEU A 520 3.86 15.82 -0.96
CA LEU A 520 4.08 16.88 0.00
C LEU A 520 3.26 16.60 1.24
N PHE A 521 3.80 16.88 2.42
CA PHE A 521 3.06 16.85 3.68
C PHE A 521 3.01 18.25 4.29
N TRP A 522 2.02 18.49 5.14
CA TRP A 522 1.89 19.78 5.81
C TRP A 522 1.33 19.65 7.23
N THR A 523 1.61 20.67 8.04
CA THR A 523 0.99 20.87 9.36
C THR A 523 0.58 22.33 9.53
N SER A 524 -0.50 22.57 10.26
CA SER A 524 -0.92 23.90 10.71
C SER A 524 -0.76 23.98 12.23
N PHE A 525 0.45 24.28 12.68
CA PHE A 525 0.77 24.38 14.11
C PHE A 525 0.06 25.58 14.77
N GLY A 526 -0.26 26.63 14.02
CA GLY A 526 -1.03 27.77 14.50
C GLY A 526 -2.53 27.52 14.57
N GLY A 527 -3.03 26.49 13.87
CA GLY A 527 -4.45 26.21 13.76
C GLY A 527 -5.23 27.30 13.00
N PRO A 528 -6.56 27.13 12.88
CA PRO A 528 -7.43 28.08 12.19
C PRO A 528 -7.33 29.48 12.81
N GLY A 529 -7.01 30.47 11.99
CA GLY A 529 -6.83 31.87 12.40
C GLY A 529 -5.64 32.10 13.33
N GLY A 530 -4.73 31.14 13.50
CA GLY A 530 -3.61 31.25 14.44
C GLY A 530 -3.98 31.06 15.91
N VAL A 531 -5.15 30.49 16.22
CA VAL A 531 -5.67 30.35 17.59
C VAL A 531 -4.73 29.61 18.54
N TYR A 532 -3.93 28.65 18.05
CA TYR A 532 -3.00 27.88 18.88
C TYR A 532 -1.67 28.60 19.15
N LEU A 533 -1.37 29.68 18.41
CA LEU A 533 -0.13 30.44 18.60
C LEU A 533 -0.05 31.06 20.01
N ALA A 534 -1.19 31.45 20.59
CA ALA A 534 -1.26 31.95 21.96
C ALA A 534 -0.90 30.89 23.02
N SER A 535 -0.85 29.60 22.64
CA SER A 535 -0.47 28.50 23.52
C SER A 535 0.91 27.92 23.20
N LEU A 536 1.57 28.37 22.12
CA LEU A 536 2.86 27.85 21.68
C LEU A 536 3.98 28.32 22.61
N ILE A 537 4.68 27.38 23.23
CA ILE A 537 5.75 27.68 24.22
C ILE A 537 7.15 27.29 23.75
N LYS A 538 7.27 26.41 22.75
CA LYS A 538 8.57 25.95 22.24
C LYS A 538 8.44 25.37 20.84
N ILE A 539 9.44 25.64 20.01
CA ILE A 539 9.70 24.95 18.74
C ILE A 539 11.02 24.20 18.90
N SER A 540 11.04 22.90 18.61
CA SER A 540 12.24 22.07 18.66
C SER A 540 12.52 21.47 17.29
N VAL A 541 13.77 21.50 16.84
CA VAL A 541 14.19 20.85 15.58
C VAL A 541 15.13 19.71 15.94
N ILE A 542 14.82 18.53 15.42
CA ILE A 542 15.50 17.27 15.75
C ILE A 542 16.33 16.82 14.55
N GLY A 543 17.57 16.42 14.83
CA GLY A 543 18.53 15.96 13.84
C GLY A 543 18.98 17.08 12.90
N VAL A 544 19.44 16.73 11.70
CA VAL A 544 19.98 17.68 10.69
C VAL A 544 18.85 18.36 9.90
N ILE A 545 17.71 18.65 10.57
CA ILE A 545 16.40 19.06 10.01
C ILE A 545 15.57 17.86 9.54
N ASP A 546 15.41 16.86 10.41
CA ASP A 546 14.55 15.70 10.13
C ASP A 546 13.10 15.95 10.54
N ARG A 547 12.91 16.59 11.71
CA ARG A 547 11.59 16.86 12.27
C ARG A 547 11.56 18.16 13.06
N ILE A 548 10.42 18.85 13.04
CA ILE A 548 10.13 20.05 13.82
C ILE A 548 8.94 19.76 14.74
N ASP A 549 9.11 19.91 16.05
CA ASP A 549 8.07 19.72 17.05
C ASP A 549 7.62 21.06 17.66
N PHE A 550 6.31 21.17 17.87
CA PHE A 550 5.63 22.33 18.45
C PHE A 550 5.04 21.95 19.80
N THR A 551 5.56 22.56 20.87
CA THR A 551 5.09 22.31 22.23
C THR A 551 4.13 23.41 22.65
N PHE A 552 2.96 23.01 23.15
CA PHE A 552 1.93 23.92 23.62
C PHE A 552 1.71 23.76 25.13
N ASN A 553 1.33 24.84 25.81
CA ASN A 553 0.85 24.80 27.21
C ASN A 553 -0.64 24.44 27.33
N ASN A 554 -1.27 24.06 26.22
CA ASN A 554 -2.66 23.61 26.16
C ASN A 554 -2.70 22.17 25.61
N GLU A 555 -3.23 21.24 26.41
CA GLU A 555 -3.36 19.83 26.02
C GLU A 555 -4.45 19.62 24.96
N GLU A 556 -5.38 20.55 24.78
CA GLU A 556 -6.46 20.47 23.78
C GLU A 556 -5.97 20.67 22.34
N VAL A 557 -4.74 21.14 22.14
CA VAL A 557 -4.17 21.30 20.78
C VAL A 557 -4.05 19.93 20.11
N PRO A 558 -4.64 19.72 18.91
CA PRO A 558 -4.64 18.44 18.22
C PRO A 558 -3.22 17.91 17.95
N ALA A 559 -3.08 16.58 17.93
CA ALA A 559 -1.77 15.93 17.78
C ALA A 559 -1.12 16.24 16.43
N GLU A 560 -1.91 16.38 15.37
CA GLU A 560 -1.48 16.73 14.02
C GLU A 560 -0.82 18.11 13.90
N CYS A 561 -1.09 19.02 14.85
CA CYS A 561 -0.50 20.36 14.91
C CYS A 561 0.87 20.39 15.61
N ARG A 562 1.28 19.27 16.22
CA ARG A 562 2.44 19.24 17.14
C ARG A 562 3.74 18.83 16.48
N SER A 563 3.73 18.37 15.23
CA SER A 563 4.93 17.90 14.55
C SER A 563 4.89 18.11 13.04
N PHE A 564 6.05 18.34 12.45
CA PHE A 564 6.29 18.42 11.02
C PHE A 564 7.51 17.56 10.64
N GLY A 565 7.34 16.60 9.75
CA GLY A 565 8.38 15.63 9.37
C GLY A 565 8.39 14.38 10.25
N ARG A 566 9.26 13.43 9.90
CA ARG A 566 9.44 12.12 10.56
C ARG A 566 10.94 11.83 10.70
N ILE A 567 11.31 11.04 11.71
CA ILE A 567 12.72 10.84 12.10
C ILE A 567 13.35 9.62 11.41
N GLY A 568 12.56 8.63 10.97
CA GLY A 568 13.06 7.37 10.41
C GLY A 568 13.99 6.59 11.35
N ASP A 569 14.25 5.33 11.02
CA ASP A 569 15.36 4.56 11.59
C ASP A 569 16.65 5.02 10.89
N ARG A 570 17.45 5.83 11.59
CA ARG A 570 18.86 5.93 11.23
C ARG A 570 19.52 4.62 11.63
N VAL A 571 20.27 4.01 10.70
CA VAL A 571 21.23 2.98 11.10
C VAL A 571 22.19 3.68 12.04
N ASP A 572 22.14 3.34 13.32
CA ASP A 572 23.09 3.78 14.35
C ASP A 572 24.48 3.33 13.92
N ASN A 573 25.12 4.09 13.04
CA ASN A 573 26.55 4.00 12.84
C ASN A 573 27.13 4.63 14.10
N GLU A 574 27.56 3.77 15.03
CA GLU A 574 28.27 4.17 16.25
C GLU A 574 29.34 5.21 15.89
N GLY A 575 29.07 6.48 16.20
CA GLY A 575 30.01 7.59 15.99
C GLY A 575 29.49 8.84 15.27
N ASP A 576 28.24 8.90 14.80
CA ASP A 576 27.69 10.16 14.23
C ASP A 576 26.91 10.94 15.31
N ASP A 577 27.39 12.14 15.68
CA ASP A 577 26.78 13.10 16.63
C ASP A 577 25.45 13.67 16.07
N SER A 578 24.49 12.80 15.73
CA SER A 578 23.30 13.16 14.97
C SER A 578 22.03 13.38 15.83
N ASP A 579 22.20 13.36 17.16
CA ASP A 579 21.19 13.68 18.19
C ASP A 579 21.08 15.20 18.48
N GLU A 580 21.59 16.07 17.61
CA GLU A 580 21.48 17.52 17.80
C GLU A 580 20.00 17.93 17.82
N VAL A 581 19.50 18.36 18.99
CA VAL A 581 18.19 18.98 19.15
C VAL A 581 18.38 20.47 19.37
N VAL A 582 17.83 21.29 18.46
CA VAL A 582 17.80 22.74 18.60
C VAL A 582 16.47 23.15 19.21
N GLU A 583 16.49 23.66 20.43
CA GLU A 583 15.31 24.17 21.11
C GLU A 583 15.18 25.70 21.00
N PHE A 584 13.99 26.16 20.64
CA PHE A 584 13.64 27.58 20.57
C PHE A 584 12.38 27.86 21.38
N PRO A 585 12.51 28.30 22.65
CA PRO A 585 11.38 28.72 23.46
C PRO A 585 10.67 29.91 22.81
N ILE A 586 9.33 29.91 22.77
CA ILE A 586 8.47 30.97 22.22
C ILE A 586 7.52 31.43 23.32
N ASP A 587 7.33 32.73 23.52
CA ASP A 587 6.32 33.26 24.45
C ASP A 587 4.99 33.53 23.73
N GLY A 588 4.35 32.45 23.25
CA GLY A 588 3.03 32.51 22.62
C GLY A 588 1.96 33.18 23.49
N PRO A 589 1.85 32.86 24.80
CA PRO A 589 0.91 33.52 25.71
C PRO A 589 1.12 35.03 25.82
N GLY A 590 2.37 35.50 25.73
CA GLY A 590 2.70 36.91 25.65
C GLY A 590 2.56 37.54 24.26
N GLY A 591 2.07 36.81 23.25
CA GLY A 591 1.86 37.30 21.89
C GLY A 591 3.11 37.27 20.99
N GLU A 592 4.12 36.47 21.33
CA GLU A 592 5.24 36.22 20.44
C GLU A 592 4.87 35.20 19.35
N ILE A 593 5.16 35.55 18.10
CA ILE A 593 4.87 34.72 16.93
C ILE A 593 6.05 34.72 15.96
N VAL A 594 6.14 33.66 15.15
CA VAL A 594 7.06 33.59 14.01
C VAL A 594 6.48 34.44 12.87
N ASP A 595 7.24 35.43 12.40
CA ASP A 595 6.79 36.40 11.39
C ASP A 595 7.66 36.37 10.12
N ARG A 596 8.82 35.72 10.16
CA ARG A 596 9.68 35.55 8.99
C ARG A 596 10.47 34.25 9.03
N VAL A 597 10.64 33.67 7.84
CA VAL A 597 11.44 32.46 7.63
C VAL A 597 12.38 32.67 6.45
N GLU A 598 13.62 32.24 6.61
CA GLU A 598 14.65 32.22 5.58
C GLU A 598 15.15 30.80 5.38
N LEU A 599 15.38 30.40 4.13
CA LEU A 599 15.94 29.10 3.81
C LEU A 599 17.13 29.22 2.86
N HIS A 600 17.97 28.18 2.92
CA HIS A 600 19.09 27.94 2.03
C HIS A 600 18.98 26.49 1.57
N GLN A 601 18.72 26.31 0.28
CA GLN A 601 18.64 25.00 -0.36
C GLN A 601 19.76 24.84 -1.38
N GLU A 602 20.37 23.67 -1.40
CA GLU A 602 21.48 23.32 -2.27
C GLU A 602 21.01 22.35 -3.35
N LEU A 603 21.19 22.71 -4.62
CA LEU A 603 20.87 21.87 -5.78
C LEU A 603 22.18 21.36 -6.40
N PHE A 604 22.29 20.05 -6.61
CA PHE A 604 23.47 19.46 -7.24
C PHE A 604 23.44 19.69 -8.76
N LEU A 605 24.61 19.94 -9.35
CA LEU A 605 24.75 20.08 -10.80
C LEU A 605 24.60 18.71 -11.49
N GLU A 606 24.00 18.68 -12.68
CA GLU A 606 23.74 17.43 -13.44
C GLU A 606 25.01 16.64 -13.76
N ASP A 607 26.16 17.32 -13.89
CA ASP A 607 27.48 16.70 -14.13
C ASP A 607 28.13 16.08 -12.87
N SER A 608 27.47 16.17 -11.72
CA SER A 608 27.98 15.55 -10.49
C SER A 608 27.58 14.07 -10.42
N ASN A 609 28.45 13.22 -9.85
CA ASN A 609 28.13 11.81 -9.52
C ASN A 609 27.06 11.68 -8.39
N ALA A 610 26.29 12.73 -8.12
CA ALA A 610 25.24 12.72 -7.11
C ALA A 610 24.01 11.94 -7.61
N ALA A 611 23.23 11.42 -6.68
CA ALA A 611 21.98 10.75 -7.01
C ALA A 611 21.01 11.73 -7.72
N GLY A 612 20.32 11.27 -8.76
CA GLY A 612 19.48 12.13 -9.62
C GLY A 612 18.41 12.95 -8.88
N PHE A 613 17.89 12.46 -7.75
CA PHE A 613 16.97 13.21 -6.91
C PHE A 613 17.60 14.45 -6.27
N LEU A 614 18.89 14.42 -5.91
CA LEU A 614 19.60 15.59 -5.35
C LEU A 614 19.77 16.72 -6.36
N CYS A 615 19.83 16.39 -7.65
CA CYS A 615 19.86 17.37 -8.73
C CYS A 615 18.48 18.01 -8.96
N ARG A 616 17.40 17.25 -8.76
CA ARG A 616 16.00 17.68 -9.02
C ARG A 616 15.34 18.36 -7.84
N GLU A 617 15.42 17.74 -6.65
CA GLU A 617 14.72 18.14 -5.43
C GLU A 617 15.60 19.01 -4.51
N GLY A 618 16.92 18.83 -4.56
CA GLY A 618 17.89 19.53 -3.70
C GLY A 618 17.94 19.04 -2.26
N LEU A 619 18.80 19.66 -1.45
CA LEU A 619 18.98 19.42 -0.03
C LEU A 619 18.69 20.72 0.74
N LEU A 620 17.78 20.68 1.71
CA LEU A 620 17.59 21.76 2.67
C LEU A 620 18.76 21.74 3.66
N ALA A 621 19.76 22.59 3.43
CA ALA A 621 20.97 22.60 4.25
C ALA A 621 20.81 23.45 5.52
N TRP A 622 19.93 24.47 5.46
CA TRP A 622 19.83 25.47 6.51
C TRP A 622 18.52 26.25 6.44
N PHE A 623 17.96 26.62 7.59
CA PHE A 623 16.88 27.60 7.69
C PHE A 623 16.97 28.43 8.97
N LYS A 624 16.29 29.59 8.95
CA LYS A 624 16.23 30.51 10.08
C LYS A 624 14.83 31.10 10.25
N MET A 625 14.37 31.10 11.50
CA MET A 625 13.10 31.69 11.91
C MET A 625 13.35 32.99 12.66
N TYR A 626 12.44 33.94 12.47
CA TYR A 626 12.41 35.24 13.15
C TYR A 626 11.06 35.40 13.84
N THR A 627 11.07 36.15 14.94
CA THR A 627 9.86 36.49 15.69
C THR A 627 9.57 37.98 15.60
N ASN A 628 8.31 38.35 15.83
CA ASN A 628 7.85 39.73 15.96
C ASN A 628 8.55 40.51 17.12
N ARG A 629 9.29 39.82 18.00
CA ARG A 629 10.11 40.41 19.06
C ARG A 629 11.59 40.52 18.71
N GLY A 630 11.97 40.24 17.46
CA GLY A 630 13.36 40.32 16.97
C GLY A 630 14.26 39.16 17.41
N ARG A 631 13.72 38.11 18.04
CA ARG A 631 14.48 36.88 18.34
C ARG A 631 14.56 35.99 17.12
N THR A 632 15.63 35.21 17.02
CA THR A 632 15.86 34.30 15.89
C THR A 632 16.33 32.93 16.33
N CYS A 633 16.00 31.90 15.56
CA CYS A 633 16.51 30.54 15.70
C CYS A 633 17.06 30.08 14.35
N GLU A 634 18.25 29.52 14.35
CA GLU A 634 18.99 29.11 13.16
C GLU A 634 19.35 27.63 13.27
N VAL A 635 19.07 26.86 12.22
CA VAL A 635 19.27 25.41 12.19
C VAL A 635 19.93 24.98 10.89
N GLY A 636 20.82 23.98 10.98
CA GLY A 636 21.59 23.46 9.85
C GLY A 636 22.89 24.24 9.61
N ARG A 637 23.58 23.92 8.51
CA ARG A 637 24.89 24.51 8.18
C ARG A 637 24.86 25.09 6.77
N ARG A 638 25.43 26.28 6.61
CA ARG A 638 25.64 26.89 5.29
C ARG A 638 26.93 26.32 4.70
N SER A 639 26.83 25.58 3.60
CA SER A 639 28.00 25.20 2.81
C SER A 639 28.09 26.08 1.56
N GLU A 640 29.30 26.50 1.20
CA GLU A 640 29.59 27.08 -0.10
C GLU A 640 30.47 26.09 -0.85
N SER A 641 29.84 25.24 -1.66
CA SER A 641 30.52 24.25 -2.49
C SER A 641 30.43 24.64 -3.96
N HIS A 642 31.54 24.53 -4.69
CA HIS A 642 31.62 24.88 -6.12
C HIS A 642 30.78 23.96 -7.02
N ASN A 643 30.39 22.78 -6.52
CA ASN A 643 29.60 21.79 -7.27
C ASN A 643 28.09 21.89 -6.98
N ARG A 644 27.64 22.93 -6.27
CA ARG A 644 26.25 23.08 -5.83
C ARG A 644 25.72 24.48 -6.18
N ARG A 645 24.50 24.53 -6.72
CA ARG A 645 23.75 25.79 -6.89
C ARG A 645 22.99 26.08 -5.61
N VAL A 646 23.36 27.17 -4.94
CA VAL A 646 22.71 27.66 -3.73
C VAL A 646 21.52 28.54 -4.09
N VAL A 647 20.35 28.23 -3.52
CA VAL A 647 19.14 29.06 -3.63
C VAL A 647 18.76 29.56 -2.24
N ARG A 648 18.65 30.89 -2.09
CA ARG A 648 18.22 31.54 -0.85
C ARG A 648 16.84 32.17 -1.06
N LYS A 649 15.92 31.91 -0.13
CA LYS A 649 14.56 32.47 -0.14
C LYS A 649 14.23 33.01 1.25
N ALA A 650 13.47 34.09 1.30
CA ALA A 650 12.98 34.68 2.53
C ALA A 650 11.52 35.06 2.34
N ILE A 651 10.71 34.86 3.39
CA ILE A 651 9.33 35.32 3.43
C ILE A 651 9.05 35.98 4.78
N SER A 652 8.43 37.15 4.74
CA SER A 652 7.88 37.82 5.92
C SER A 652 6.37 37.88 5.79
N ALA A 653 5.67 37.47 6.83
CA ALA A 653 4.22 37.49 6.88
C ALA A 653 3.75 37.83 8.29
N PRO A 654 2.64 38.57 8.45
CA PRO A 654 2.14 38.96 9.77
C PRO A 654 1.70 37.76 10.61
N LEU A 655 1.39 36.62 9.98
CA LEU A 655 0.91 35.42 10.66
C LEU A 655 1.32 34.16 9.91
N ILE A 656 2.40 33.51 10.36
CA ILE A 656 2.79 32.18 9.89
C ILE A 656 2.12 31.14 10.78
N THR A 657 1.28 30.29 10.18
CA THR A 657 0.45 29.32 10.92
C THR A 657 0.79 27.88 10.61
N GLY A 658 1.71 27.61 9.67
CA GLY A 658 2.05 26.25 9.31
C GLY A 658 3.25 26.13 8.38
N PHE A 659 3.64 24.88 8.15
CA PHE A 659 4.65 24.51 7.18
C PHE A 659 4.13 23.40 6.26
N TYR A 660 4.69 23.34 5.07
CA TYR A 660 4.54 22.21 4.17
C TYR A 660 5.89 21.82 3.56
N GLY A 661 6.05 20.61 3.08
CA GLY A 661 7.35 20.15 2.60
C GLY A 661 7.36 18.72 2.10
N ALA A 662 8.57 18.22 1.89
CA ALA A 662 8.87 16.86 1.46
C ALA A 662 10.03 16.31 2.30
N GLN A 663 10.20 14.99 2.32
CA GLN A 663 11.27 14.30 3.03
C GLN A 663 11.95 13.25 2.15
N TYR A 664 13.15 12.80 2.52
CA TYR A 664 13.83 11.76 1.75
C TYR A 664 13.06 10.45 1.79
N ARG A 665 12.53 10.09 0.62
CA ARG A 665 11.72 8.88 0.43
C ARG A 665 12.48 7.58 0.72
N TYR A 666 13.81 7.62 0.58
CA TYR A 666 14.69 6.45 0.73
C TYR A 666 15.23 6.26 2.15
N LEU A 667 15.24 7.32 2.96
CA LEU A 667 15.72 7.26 4.35
C LEU A 667 14.56 7.31 5.34
N GLY A 668 13.38 7.80 4.91
CA GLY A 668 12.23 8.05 5.78
C GLY A 668 12.46 9.18 6.78
N SER A 669 13.55 9.94 6.60
CA SER A 669 13.99 11.02 7.45
C SER A 669 14.57 12.16 6.61
N GLY A 670 14.71 13.36 7.19
CA GLY A 670 15.36 14.49 6.55
C GLY A 670 14.43 15.27 5.64
N ILE A 671 14.03 16.47 6.08
CA ILE A 671 13.20 17.38 5.31
C ILE A 671 14.02 17.90 4.12
N THR A 672 13.56 17.65 2.90
CA THR A 672 14.22 18.09 1.67
C THR A 672 13.70 19.45 1.19
N LEU A 673 12.50 19.82 1.63
CA LEU A 673 11.78 21.00 1.20
C LEU A 673 11.01 21.59 2.37
N LEU A 674 11.09 22.91 2.55
CA LEU A 674 10.31 23.64 3.55
C LEU A 674 9.61 24.83 2.90
N GLY A 675 8.29 24.81 2.91
CA GLY A 675 7.38 25.87 2.49
C GLY A 675 6.57 26.40 3.68
N VAL A 676 6.02 27.61 3.53
CA VAL A 676 5.37 28.36 4.62
C VAL A 676 3.89 28.53 4.35
N ILE A 677 3.06 28.24 5.35
CA ILE A 677 1.61 28.46 5.30
C ILE A 677 1.28 29.70 6.11
N THR A 678 0.51 30.60 5.49
CA THR A 678 -0.03 31.80 6.12
C THR A 678 -1.54 31.84 6.00
N GLU A 679 -2.19 32.51 6.95
CA GLU A 679 -3.62 32.76 6.93
C GLU A 679 -3.90 34.27 6.88
N PRO A 680 -4.96 34.69 6.16
CA PRO A 680 -5.39 36.07 6.19
C PRO A 680 -5.85 36.43 7.61
N LEU A 681 -5.42 37.59 8.11
CA LEU A 681 -5.95 38.16 9.34
C LEU A 681 -7.47 38.30 9.19
N LEU A 682 -8.25 37.73 10.11
CA LEU A 682 -9.70 37.92 10.19
C LEU A 682 -10.00 39.41 10.39
N GLY A 683 -10.13 40.18 9.29
CA GLY A 683 -10.24 41.64 9.44
C GLY A 683 -10.21 42.53 8.19
N THR A 684 -10.03 42.03 6.97
CA THR A 684 -10.22 42.85 5.76
C THR A 684 -11.19 42.16 4.82
N LYS A 685 -12.45 42.60 4.91
CA LYS A 685 -13.41 42.45 3.80
C LYS A 685 -12.90 43.34 2.67
N ASP A 686 -12.53 42.74 1.55
CA ASP A 686 -12.62 43.41 0.26
C ASP A 686 -14.02 43.17 -0.32
#